data_AF-A0A2U3LR15-F1
#
_entry.id   AF-A0A2U3LR15-F1
#
_cell.length_a   1.000
_cell.length_b   1.000
_cell.length_c   1.000
_cell.angle_alpha   90.00
_cell.angle_beta   90.00
_cell.angle_gamma   90.00
#
_symmetry.space_group_name_H-M   'P 1'
#
loop_
_entity.id
_entity.type
_entity.pdbx_description
1 polymer ?
#
loop_
_entity_poly.entity_id
_entity_poly.type
_entity_poly.pdbx_seq_one_letter_code
_entity_poly.pdbx_strand_id
1 'polypeptide(L)'
;MFTYKRKNKKKQNEKRSNLTGLGLRSRAMVLSGILAANGMVTPARADLLGQLLFPSDSPWRQNIGNAPVAANSAAIIAHIGGAGTRLTPNWYADNPGNGSSPLYGIPYNVVHGNSTAKVNVIIDNYPGESDIVAVPIPPNAVLEGDFQNGPNPNGAGYNVNQRGDSHLIVWDEDNNVGYELYGVSRPADPTLFPNTSDVELPHTDGMWHAAQETVWNYNKDSFRTLGWTSADAAGLPILAGLARPDEGLAVGQGGQGVINHALRVTLPSSDINPQYIYPASHMVPTTQGPDNVPLGTRLRLANTPAVNAAILAMKPQSQALAIAMQQYGLIVADIGSAMYVSGAPASVDPNTNTTLTWDLADIFSSNGLESLNAGDFQVVNLAPIVTGLSTGSGPAGSVLTINGQNFSGAAGHLSVFFGSTASSSAMVLSDTEISVMVPSGSGTVDVTVQSGLNETDSVSSNPNANVNAPIFGYGTSAVTAADKFTYTATASATTTTVGSSAEPSVFGQPVTFTAVVSPAQPGTPTGTVTFLDGGSPIGSGTLTVVGGVDRATLTTPALAVGSHTITATYGGNSSFNASNNNGNPLTQVVNKANTTTSVTSSMNPSRFNQPVTFAAAVLPVQPGAGTPGGSVTFLDGGVPIGMGTLNGGVATFTASALAPGSHTITTSFPGNGNFNGGSGSLTGNPQLVEDFSIAVTPGSETLPPGLPALYLVTVSSTSNFTGPINLTCSGGPQNSKCKVVPSTVTLTSGPQMALVIVDVGFSKSAGTSDLTVTGTSGATTHSTAVSIKVK
;
A
#
# COMPACT_ATOMS: atom_id res chain seq x y z
N MET A 1 0.82 -62.57 8.53
CA MET A 1 0.88 -61.24 9.18
C MET A 1 1.28 -60.19 8.15
N PHE A 2 0.99 -58.92 8.43
CA PHE A 2 0.52 -57.99 7.39
C PHE A 2 1.54 -57.55 6.33
N THR A 3 1.02 -57.41 5.11
CA THR A 3 1.71 -57.03 3.87
C THR A 3 1.14 -55.69 3.40
N TYR A 4 1.95 -54.76 2.87
CA TYR A 4 1.42 -53.77 1.92
C TYR A 4 2.36 -53.40 0.75
N LYS A 5 2.21 -54.19 -0.31
CA LYS A 5 2.35 -53.89 -1.75
C LYS A 5 3.17 -52.66 -2.21
N ARG A 6 4.26 -52.95 -2.94
CA ARG A 6 4.69 -52.15 -4.11
C ARG A 6 3.54 -52.00 -5.12
N LYS A 7 3.43 -50.83 -5.76
CA LYS A 7 2.99 -50.72 -7.17
C LYS A 7 4.19 -50.32 -8.03
N ASN A 8 4.20 -50.78 -9.27
CA ASN A 8 5.32 -50.72 -10.22
C ASN A 8 4.76 -50.44 -11.63
N LYS A 9 5.64 -50.10 -12.59
CA LYS A 9 5.41 -49.66 -14.00
C LYS A 9 5.41 -48.12 -14.16
N LYS A 10 6.07 -47.54 -15.19
CA LYS A 10 6.84 -48.13 -16.31
C LYS A 10 7.70 -47.03 -17.01
N LYS A 11 8.87 -47.42 -17.57
CA LYS A 11 9.50 -47.02 -18.87
C LYS A 11 9.45 -45.52 -19.30
N GLN A 12 10.49 -44.82 -19.77
CA GLN A 12 11.58 -45.10 -20.73
C GLN A 12 12.76 -44.12 -20.45
N ASN A 13 14.01 -44.21 -20.95
CA ASN A 13 14.79 -45.20 -21.71
C ASN A 13 16.31 -44.94 -21.51
N GLU A 14 17.19 -45.63 -22.25
CA GLU A 14 18.65 -45.46 -22.25
C GLU A 14 19.16 -44.24 -23.04
N LYS A 15 20.31 -43.68 -22.61
CA LYS A 15 21.50 -43.53 -23.49
C LYS A 15 22.78 -43.44 -22.66
N ARG A 16 23.70 -44.39 -22.86
CA ARG A 16 25.12 -44.27 -22.46
C ARG A 16 25.89 -43.56 -23.56
N SER A 17 26.84 -42.72 -23.18
CA SER A 17 28.04 -42.43 -23.99
C SER A 17 29.26 -42.33 -23.07
N ASN A 18 30.38 -42.88 -23.52
CA ASN A 18 31.59 -43.04 -22.71
C ASN A 18 32.38 -41.73 -22.63
N LEU A 19 33.04 -41.50 -21.49
CA LEU A 19 34.35 -40.85 -21.45
C LEU A 19 35.26 -41.60 -20.47
N THR A 20 36.20 -42.35 -21.04
CA THR A 20 37.32 -42.96 -20.32
C THR A 20 38.61 -42.27 -20.74
N GLY A 21 39.37 -41.78 -19.75
CA GLY A 21 40.80 -41.52 -19.89
C GLY A 21 41.22 -40.06 -20.05
N LEU A 22 41.53 -39.40 -18.93
CA LEU A 22 42.83 -38.74 -18.77
C LEU A 22 43.18 -38.51 -17.29
N GLY A 23 44.42 -38.84 -16.92
CA GLY A 23 45.22 -38.24 -15.85
C GLY A 23 44.65 -38.07 -14.44
N LEU A 24 45.12 -38.90 -13.49
CA LEU A 24 45.32 -38.44 -12.11
C LEU A 24 46.32 -37.26 -12.10
N ARG A 25 45.88 -36.07 -11.71
CA ARG A 25 46.68 -35.03 -11.00
C ARG A 25 45.75 -33.92 -10.48
N SER A 26 46.09 -33.37 -9.31
CA SER A 26 45.57 -32.11 -8.76
C SER A 26 44.06 -32.02 -8.41
N ARG A 27 43.58 -32.86 -7.47
CA ARG A 27 42.37 -32.57 -6.69
C ARG A 27 42.71 -31.68 -5.47
N ALA A 28 42.86 -30.36 -5.66
CA ALA A 28 43.02 -29.43 -4.53
C ALA A 28 42.76 -27.92 -4.82
N MET A 29 42.01 -27.51 -5.86
CA MET A 29 41.80 -26.06 -6.10
C MET A 29 40.54 -25.64 -6.91
N VAL A 30 39.39 -26.30 -6.74
CA VAL A 30 38.13 -25.89 -7.43
C VAL A 30 36.89 -26.06 -6.53
N LEU A 31 36.94 -25.58 -5.28
CA LEU A 31 35.75 -25.57 -4.40
C LEU A 31 35.35 -24.19 -3.87
N SER A 32 36.26 -23.22 -3.79
CA SER A 32 35.94 -21.84 -3.40
C SER A 32 35.25 -21.01 -4.49
N GLY A 33 35.33 -21.43 -5.76
CA GLY A 33 34.87 -20.64 -6.91
C GLY A 33 33.41 -20.82 -7.35
N ILE A 34 32.61 -21.66 -6.68
CA ILE A 34 31.23 -22.01 -7.13
C ILE A 34 30.15 -21.55 -6.15
N LEU A 35 30.47 -21.24 -4.89
CA LEU A 35 29.47 -20.75 -3.92
C LEU A 35 29.17 -19.24 -4.02
N ALA A 36 30.01 -18.44 -4.67
CA ALA A 36 29.84 -17.00 -4.80
C ALA A 36 28.66 -16.55 -5.70
N ALA A 37 27.96 -17.49 -6.36
CA ALA A 37 26.98 -17.19 -7.41
C ALA A 37 25.51 -17.06 -6.96
N ASN A 38 25.19 -17.24 -5.66
CA ASN A 38 23.81 -17.48 -5.20
C ASN A 38 23.28 -16.56 -4.09
N GLY A 39 23.94 -15.44 -3.76
CA GLY A 39 23.38 -14.39 -2.89
C GLY A 39 23.00 -14.80 -1.45
N MET A 40 23.37 -16.00 -1.03
CA MET A 40 23.22 -16.46 0.35
C MET A 40 24.52 -16.19 1.10
N VAL A 41 24.42 -15.55 2.27
CA VAL A 41 25.51 -15.45 3.24
C VAL A 41 26.04 -16.87 3.46
N THR A 42 27.27 -17.14 3.01
CA THR A 42 27.97 -18.38 3.38
C THR A 42 28.05 -18.40 4.90
N PRO A 43 27.61 -19.48 5.58
CA PRO A 43 27.70 -19.56 7.03
C PRO A 43 29.12 -19.20 7.46
N ALA A 44 29.25 -18.20 8.32
CA ALA A 44 30.56 -17.70 8.72
C ALA A 44 31.35 -18.87 9.30
N ARG A 45 32.47 -19.21 8.65
CA ARG A 45 33.35 -20.25 9.16
C ARG A 45 33.91 -19.75 10.49
N ALA A 46 33.96 -20.64 11.47
CA ALA A 46 34.68 -20.41 12.71
C ALA A 46 36.06 -19.80 12.48
N ASP A 47 36.55 -19.02 13.43
CA ASP A 47 37.84 -18.33 13.44
C ASP A 47 38.66 -18.74 14.68
N LEU A 48 38.23 -18.37 15.89
CA LEU A 48 38.96 -18.69 17.11
C LEU A 48 38.56 -20.06 17.68
N LEU A 49 39.51 -21.01 17.68
CA LEU A 49 39.39 -22.37 18.25
C LEU A 49 38.14 -23.16 17.81
N GLY A 50 37.62 -22.88 16.61
CA GLY A 50 36.41 -23.55 16.10
C GLY A 50 35.09 -22.90 16.53
N GLN A 51 35.13 -21.78 17.26
CA GLN A 51 33.98 -20.89 17.49
C GLN A 51 33.97 -19.73 16.48
N LEU A 52 32.89 -18.94 16.48
CA LEU A 52 32.79 -17.70 15.70
C LEU A 52 32.91 -16.51 16.66
N LEU A 53 33.99 -15.74 16.52
CA LEU A 53 34.32 -14.60 17.39
C LEU A 53 33.32 -13.46 17.15
N PHE A 54 33.42 -12.71 16.04
CA PHE A 54 32.56 -11.56 15.72
C PHE A 54 31.44 -11.84 14.67
N PRO A 55 30.44 -10.95 14.48
CA PRO A 55 29.39 -11.15 13.48
C PRO A 55 29.90 -11.22 12.03
N SER A 56 29.04 -11.63 11.10
CA SER A 56 29.38 -11.72 9.67
C SER A 56 29.58 -10.37 8.98
N ASP A 57 28.93 -9.33 9.50
CA ASP A 57 28.88 -7.96 9.01
C ASP A 57 29.93 -7.03 9.66
N SER A 58 30.73 -7.58 10.59
CA SER A 58 31.79 -6.89 11.30
C SER A 58 32.84 -6.23 10.39
N PRO A 59 33.38 -5.03 10.72
CA PRO A 59 34.46 -4.39 9.96
C PRO A 59 35.70 -5.27 9.80
N TRP A 60 35.92 -6.22 10.72
CA TRP A 60 36.98 -7.21 10.62
C TRP A 60 36.73 -8.25 9.51
N ARG A 61 35.47 -8.61 9.19
CA ARG A 61 35.11 -9.54 8.09
C ARG A 61 34.78 -8.85 6.76
N GLN A 62 34.81 -7.53 6.69
CA GLN A 62 34.58 -6.80 5.44
C GLN A 62 35.54 -7.30 4.35
N ASN A 63 34.99 -7.80 3.25
CA ASN A 63 35.78 -8.25 2.10
C ASN A 63 36.12 -7.05 1.22
N ILE A 64 37.39 -6.65 1.24
CA ILE A 64 37.92 -5.48 0.52
C ILE A 64 38.63 -5.87 -0.78
N GLY A 65 38.59 -7.14 -1.19
CA GLY A 65 39.32 -7.65 -2.35
C GLY A 65 39.01 -6.93 -3.66
N ASN A 66 37.78 -6.39 -3.78
CA ASN A 66 37.33 -5.60 -4.93
C ASN A 66 37.30 -4.08 -4.67
N ALA A 67 37.53 -3.62 -3.43
CA ALA A 67 37.45 -2.20 -3.08
C ALA A 67 38.40 -1.35 -3.96
N PRO A 68 38.00 -0.15 -4.42
CA PRO A 68 38.87 0.69 -5.22
C PRO A 68 40.13 1.10 -4.47
N VAL A 69 41.23 1.29 -5.19
CA VAL A 69 42.46 1.87 -4.63
C VAL A 69 42.23 3.37 -4.36
N ALA A 70 42.68 3.86 -3.22
CA ALA A 70 42.61 5.27 -2.87
C ALA A 70 43.46 6.12 -3.84
N ALA A 71 42.97 7.30 -4.22
CA ALA A 71 43.60 8.12 -5.28
C ALA A 71 45.05 8.53 -4.96
N ASN A 72 45.37 8.75 -3.68
CA ASN A 72 46.71 9.07 -3.18
C ASN A 72 47.47 7.85 -2.60
N SER A 73 46.96 6.61 -2.77
CA SER A 73 47.59 5.40 -2.22
C SER A 73 49.07 5.27 -2.58
N ALA A 74 49.49 5.70 -3.77
CA ALA A 74 50.89 5.58 -4.19
C ALA A 74 51.82 6.50 -3.39
N ALA A 75 51.34 7.68 -2.97
CA ALA A 75 52.11 8.62 -2.17
C ALA A 75 52.20 8.17 -0.70
N ILE A 76 51.07 7.74 -0.12
CA ILE A 76 51.03 7.15 1.23
C ILE A 76 51.98 5.94 1.34
N ILE A 77 51.89 5.00 0.39
CA ILE A 77 52.73 3.78 0.43
C ILE A 77 54.22 4.13 0.23
N ALA A 78 54.54 5.18 -0.54
CA ALA A 78 55.91 5.67 -0.64
C ALA A 78 56.38 6.35 0.66
N HIS A 79 55.51 7.06 1.38
CA HIS A 79 55.80 7.70 2.67
C HIS A 79 56.08 6.67 3.78
N ILE A 80 55.28 5.60 3.86
CA ILE A 80 55.53 4.42 4.72
C ILE A 80 56.84 3.68 4.35
N GLY A 81 57.47 4.05 3.23
CA GLY A 81 58.79 3.58 2.79
C GLY A 81 58.78 2.57 1.64
N GLY A 82 57.60 2.21 1.12
CA GLY A 82 57.43 1.39 -0.08
C GLY A 82 58.24 0.10 -0.06
N ALA A 83 59.09 -0.11 -1.08
CA ALA A 83 59.95 -1.29 -1.17
C ALA A 83 61.10 -1.34 -0.15
N GLY A 84 61.36 -0.25 0.57
CA GLY A 84 62.37 -0.19 1.63
C GLY A 84 61.89 -0.74 2.98
N THR A 85 60.57 -0.74 3.22
CA THR A 85 59.96 -1.18 4.48
C THR A 85 59.39 -2.59 4.31
N ARG A 86 60.00 -3.59 4.95
CA ARG A 86 59.49 -4.98 4.94
C ARG A 86 58.25 -5.11 5.82
N LEU A 87 57.39 -6.07 5.50
CA LEU A 87 56.38 -6.56 6.42
C LEU A 87 57.07 -7.22 7.62
N THR A 88 56.63 -6.93 8.84
CA THR A 88 57.27 -7.41 10.08
C THR A 88 56.29 -8.31 10.86
N PRO A 89 56.33 -9.65 10.71
CA PRO A 89 55.42 -10.59 11.37
C PRO A 89 56.07 -11.26 12.61
N ASN A 90 56.66 -10.46 13.51
CA ASN A 90 57.62 -10.91 14.54
C ASN A 90 56.99 -11.63 15.77
N TRP A 91 56.07 -12.58 15.56
CA TRP A 91 55.27 -13.21 16.63
C TRP A 91 55.98 -14.37 17.34
N TYR A 92 57.26 -14.21 17.67
CA TYR A 92 58.08 -15.33 18.15
C TYR A 92 57.49 -15.99 19.40
N ALA A 93 57.25 -17.30 19.32
CA ALA A 93 57.33 -18.16 20.49
C ALA A 93 58.80 -18.21 20.95
N ASP A 94 59.02 -18.39 22.26
CA ASP A 94 60.36 -18.49 22.85
C ASP A 94 61.21 -19.54 22.13
N ASN A 95 62.51 -19.30 21.99
CA ASN A 95 63.39 -20.19 21.26
C ASN A 95 63.49 -21.54 22.00
N PRO A 96 62.99 -22.65 21.42
CA PRO A 96 62.95 -23.94 22.12
C PRO A 96 64.33 -24.51 22.44
N GLY A 97 65.40 -23.92 21.89
CA GLY A 97 66.79 -24.27 22.20
C GLY A 97 67.36 -23.65 23.49
N ASN A 98 66.75 -22.60 24.07
CA ASN A 98 67.28 -21.99 25.30
C ASN A 98 66.26 -21.38 26.28
N GLY A 99 64.97 -21.22 25.93
CA GLY A 99 63.93 -20.80 26.88
C GLY A 99 64.22 -19.44 27.54
N SER A 100 64.70 -18.48 26.76
CA SER A 100 65.35 -17.25 27.23
C SER A 100 64.88 -15.98 26.52
N SER A 101 63.97 -16.07 25.55
CA SER A 101 63.49 -14.94 24.76
C SER A 101 62.01 -14.69 25.04
N PRO A 102 61.64 -13.50 25.56
CA PRO A 102 60.25 -13.19 25.85
C PRO A 102 59.39 -13.13 24.57
N LEU A 103 58.10 -13.36 24.74
CA LEU A 103 57.09 -13.27 23.68
C LEU A 103 57.01 -11.83 23.15
N TYR A 104 57.20 -11.68 21.84
CA TYR A 104 57.03 -10.40 21.13
C TYR A 104 55.66 -10.31 20.43
N GLY A 105 55.00 -11.45 20.18
CA GLY A 105 53.58 -11.48 19.82
C GLY A 105 52.70 -11.31 21.07
N ILE A 106 51.50 -10.77 20.90
CA ILE A 106 50.55 -10.54 22.00
C ILE A 106 49.83 -11.86 22.33
N PRO A 107 50.03 -12.46 23.51
CA PRO A 107 49.34 -13.68 23.89
C PRO A 107 47.88 -13.40 24.30
N TYR A 108 47.05 -14.43 24.17
CA TYR A 108 45.68 -14.44 24.70
C TYR A 108 45.46 -15.66 25.57
N ASN A 109 44.59 -15.52 26.57
CA ASN A 109 44.33 -16.52 27.59
C ASN A 109 42.86 -16.95 27.47
N VAL A 110 42.60 -18.22 27.20
CA VAL A 110 41.23 -18.76 27.07
C VAL A 110 40.73 -19.23 28.44
N VAL A 111 39.50 -18.86 28.80
CA VAL A 111 38.87 -19.24 30.07
C VAL A 111 37.39 -19.55 29.91
N HIS A 112 36.87 -20.44 30.76
CA HIS A 112 35.44 -20.62 30.99
C HIS A 112 34.95 -19.58 32.01
N GLY A 113 34.55 -18.39 31.57
CA GLY A 113 34.24 -17.27 32.47
C GLY A 113 33.00 -17.47 33.36
N ASN A 114 32.22 -18.54 33.14
CA ASN A 114 31.17 -18.98 34.08
C ASN A 114 31.71 -19.79 35.28
N SER A 115 32.97 -20.23 35.23
CA SER A 115 33.62 -21.03 36.29
C SER A 115 34.94 -20.44 36.81
N THR A 116 35.64 -19.66 36.00
CA THR A 116 36.84 -18.92 36.41
C THR A 116 36.48 -17.76 37.34
N ALA A 117 37.15 -17.68 38.49
CA ALA A 117 36.95 -16.59 39.44
C ALA A 117 37.34 -15.23 38.83
N LYS A 118 36.50 -14.22 39.02
CA LYS A 118 36.77 -12.86 38.54
C LYS A 118 37.52 -12.05 39.59
N VAL A 119 38.54 -11.32 39.18
CA VAL A 119 39.36 -10.44 40.02
C VAL A 119 39.15 -8.98 39.64
N ASN A 120 39.22 -8.07 40.61
CA ASN A 120 39.19 -6.64 40.33
C ASN A 120 40.59 -6.19 39.93
N VAL A 121 40.68 -5.37 38.88
CA VAL A 121 41.90 -4.70 38.44
C VAL A 121 41.80 -3.21 38.80
N ILE A 122 42.90 -2.62 39.28
CA ILE A 122 43.00 -1.18 39.54
C ILE A 122 43.47 -0.51 38.25
N ILE A 123 42.74 0.53 37.80
CA ILE A 123 43.04 1.24 36.55
C ILE A 123 43.71 2.57 36.85
N ASP A 124 45.00 2.68 36.52
CA ASP A 124 45.87 3.78 36.97
C ASP A 124 45.88 4.99 36.03
N ASN A 125 45.95 4.77 34.71
CA ASN A 125 46.21 5.83 33.74
C ASN A 125 44.94 6.35 33.05
N TYR A 126 44.06 5.44 32.58
CA TYR A 126 42.87 5.75 31.77
C TYR A 126 41.54 5.29 32.41
N PRO A 127 41.28 5.51 33.71
CA PRO A 127 40.03 5.04 34.34
C PRO A 127 38.77 5.74 33.79
N GLY A 128 38.90 6.96 33.27
CA GLY A 128 37.80 7.67 32.59
C GLY A 128 37.45 7.12 31.20
N GLU A 129 38.28 6.22 30.66
CA GLU A 129 38.14 5.63 29.33
C GLU A 129 38.17 4.09 29.37
N SER A 130 37.93 3.50 30.56
CA SER A 130 37.93 2.05 30.78
C SER A 130 36.57 1.56 31.27
N ASP A 131 36.27 0.28 31.03
CA ASP A 131 34.96 -0.30 31.41
C ASP A 131 34.87 -0.67 32.91
N ILE A 132 36.03 -0.91 33.57
CA ILE A 132 36.22 -1.16 35.01
C ILE A 132 35.26 -2.23 35.56
N VAL A 133 35.50 -3.49 35.19
CA VAL A 133 34.76 -4.66 35.69
C VAL A 133 35.69 -5.71 36.29
N ALA A 134 35.11 -6.72 36.96
CA ALA A 134 35.90 -7.86 37.40
C ALA A 134 36.24 -8.78 36.22
N VAL A 135 37.53 -9.09 36.04
CA VAL A 135 38.08 -9.85 34.89
C VAL A 135 38.34 -11.31 35.30
N PRO A 136 37.97 -12.33 34.50
CA PRO A 136 38.23 -13.75 34.79
C PRO A 136 39.70 -14.15 34.53
N ILE A 137 40.67 -13.49 35.18
CA ILE A 137 42.11 -13.73 34.95
C ILE A 137 42.52 -15.12 35.47
N PRO A 138 43.09 -16.01 34.64
CA PRO A 138 43.55 -17.32 35.09
C PRO A 138 44.83 -17.23 35.94
N PRO A 139 45.07 -18.16 36.89
CA PRO A 139 46.22 -18.08 37.81
C PRO A 139 47.61 -18.05 37.14
N ASN A 140 47.70 -18.58 35.92
CA ASN A 140 48.90 -18.65 35.09
C ASN A 140 48.81 -17.73 33.86
N ALA A 141 48.04 -16.64 33.93
CA ALA A 141 47.87 -15.68 32.84
C ALA A 141 49.22 -15.24 32.25
N VAL A 142 49.35 -15.39 30.93
CA VAL A 142 50.50 -14.97 30.14
C VAL A 142 50.22 -13.59 29.55
N LEU A 143 51.16 -12.68 29.72
CA LEU A 143 51.12 -11.33 29.16
C LEU A 143 52.16 -11.20 28.05
N GLU A 144 52.03 -10.13 27.25
CA GLU A 144 53.12 -9.72 26.37
C GLU A 144 54.42 -9.54 27.18
N GLY A 145 55.55 -9.97 26.62
CA GLY A 145 56.85 -9.93 27.29
C GLY A 145 57.14 -11.05 28.31
N ASP A 146 56.21 -11.99 28.52
CA ASP A 146 56.45 -13.20 29.31
C ASP A 146 57.09 -14.33 28.48
N PHE A 147 57.20 -15.54 29.05
CA PHE A 147 57.43 -16.76 28.28
C PHE A 147 56.12 -17.50 28.03
N GLN A 148 56.12 -18.39 27.02
CA GLN A 148 54.93 -19.16 26.60
C GLN A 148 54.26 -19.96 27.72
N ASN A 149 55.01 -20.33 28.77
CA ASN A 149 54.53 -21.14 29.89
C ASN A 149 54.35 -20.37 31.20
N GLY A 150 54.40 -19.03 31.17
CA GLY A 150 54.16 -18.18 32.34
C GLY A 150 55.16 -17.02 32.51
N PRO A 151 55.14 -16.36 33.68
CA PRO A 151 55.94 -15.16 33.95
C PRO A 151 57.42 -15.33 33.62
N ASN A 152 58.02 -14.32 32.98
CA ASN A 152 59.47 -14.26 32.76
C ASN A 152 60.20 -14.21 34.13
N PRO A 153 60.97 -15.24 34.54
CA PRO A 153 61.37 -15.46 35.94
C PRO A 153 62.53 -14.56 36.42
N ASN A 154 62.89 -13.50 35.69
CA ASN A 154 63.91 -12.51 36.06
C ASN A 154 63.38 -11.54 37.14
N GLY A 155 63.07 -12.07 38.32
CA GLY A 155 62.62 -11.30 39.48
C GLY A 155 63.66 -10.29 39.99
N ALA A 156 63.19 -9.27 40.72
CA ALA A 156 64.02 -8.21 41.34
C ALA A 156 65.07 -7.60 40.38
N GLY A 157 64.61 -7.08 39.26
CA GLY A 157 65.46 -6.61 38.16
C GLY A 157 64.74 -6.47 36.82
N TYR A 158 63.51 -7.03 36.71
CA TYR A 158 62.48 -6.61 35.75
C TYR A 158 62.53 -5.08 35.57
N ASN A 159 62.76 -4.65 34.34
CA ASN A 159 62.50 -3.27 33.93
C ASN A 159 61.39 -3.28 32.88
N VAL A 160 60.62 -2.21 32.82
CA VAL A 160 59.47 -2.08 31.90
C VAL A 160 59.85 -2.22 30.43
N ASN A 161 61.09 -1.85 30.08
CA ASN A 161 61.67 -1.99 28.75
C ASN A 161 61.75 -3.45 28.24
N GLN A 162 61.51 -4.45 29.09
CA GLN A 162 61.48 -5.87 28.73
C GLN A 162 60.08 -6.46 28.50
N ARG A 163 58.99 -5.78 28.89
CA ARG A 163 57.62 -6.29 28.69
C ARG A 163 56.88 -5.71 27.48
N GLY A 164 57.48 -4.75 26.77
CA GLY A 164 56.75 -3.97 25.77
C GLY A 164 55.57 -3.27 26.43
N ASP A 165 54.40 -3.36 25.82
CA ASP A 165 53.17 -2.73 26.29
C ASP A 165 52.44 -3.54 27.39
N SER A 166 52.98 -4.71 27.76
CA SER A 166 52.46 -5.58 28.85
C SER A 166 50.96 -5.86 28.72
N HIS A 167 50.52 -6.17 27.50
CA HIS A 167 49.11 -6.51 27.22
C HIS A 167 48.69 -7.81 27.91
N LEU A 168 47.46 -7.81 28.45
CA LEU A 168 46.75 -9.01 28.89
C LEU A 168 45.43 -9.14 28.13
N ILE A 169 45.29 -10.20 27.34
CA ILE A 169 44.03 -10.57 26.70
C ILE A 169 43.49 -11.83 27.39
N VAL A 170 42.23 -11.78 27.81
CA VAL A 170 41.47 -12.91 28.35
C VAL A 170 40.18 -13.08 27.55
N TRP A 171 39.98 -14.22 26.90
CA TRP A 171 38.75 -14.55 26.18
C TRP A 171 37.92 -15.55 27.00
N ASP A 172 36.74 -15.10 27.41
CA ASP A 172 35.69 -15.92 28.01
C ASP A 172 34.95 -16.66 26.89
N GLU A 173 35.30 -17.93 26.68
CA GLU A 173 34.74 -18.75 25.60
C GLU A 173 33.30 -19.22 25.87
N ASP A 174 32.84 -19.18 27.13
CA ASP A 174 31.46 -19.58 27.46
C ASP A 174 30.45 -18.51 27.03
N ASN A 175 30.87 -17.24 27.10
CA ASN A 175 30.03 -16.07 26.84
C ASN A 175 30.44 -15.31 25.56
N ASN A 176 31.56 -15.69 24.95
CA ASN A 176 32.22 -15.01 23.83
C ASN A 176 32.48 -13.51 24.12
N VAL A 177 33.22 -13.27 25.21
CA VAL A 177 33.60 -11.92 25.69
C VAL A 177 35.11 -11.83 25.82
N GLY A 178 35.72 -10.84 25.17
CA GLY A 178 37.12 -10.45 25.37
C GLY A 178 37.25 -9.42 26.49
N TYR A 179 38.26 -9.60 27.34
CA TYR A 179 38.76 -8.62 28.28
C TYR A 179 40.18 -8.30 27.86
N GLU A 180 40.44 -7.05 27.49
CA GLU A 180 41.73 -6.60 26.94
C GLU A 180 42.25 -5.45 27.79
N LEU A 181 43.47 -5.61 28.30
CA LEU A 181 44.11 -4.65 29.20
C LEU A 181 45.49 -4.28 28.69
N TYR A 182 45.85 -3.00 28.83
CA TYR A 182 47.15 -2.43 28.47
C TYR A 182 47.92 -2.02 29.74
N GLY A 183 49.25 -2.12 29.70
CA GLY A 183 50.12 -1.69 30.79
C GLY A 183 49.90 -2.46 32.09
N VAL A 184 49.74 -3.79 32.01
CA VAL A 184 49.32 -4.60 33.16
C VAL A 184 50.48 -4.95 34.08
N SER A 185 50.24 -4.81 35.39
CA SER A 185 51.14 -5.24 36.46
C SER A 185 50.46 -6.30 37.33
N ARG A 186 51.17 -7.40 37.59
CA ARG A 186 50.70 -8.52 38.42
C ARG A 186 50.86 -8.21 39.92
N PRO A 187 50.05 -8.82 40.81
CA PRO A 187 50.21 -8.80 42.27
C PRO A 187 51.61 -9.03 42.85
N ALA A 188 52.52 -9.67 42.10
CA ALA A 188 53.87 -10.01 42.51
C ALA A 188 54.96 -9.17 41.83
N ASP A 189 54.59 -8.24 40.94
CA ASP A 189 55.55 -7.37 40.27
C ASP A 189 56.04 -6.28 41.25
N PRO A 190 57.32 -5.88 41.22
CA PRO A 190 57.90 -4.97 42.21
C PRO A 190 57.59 -3.49 41.95
N THR A 191 57.23 -3.16 40.70
CA THR A 191 56.87 -1.82 40.24
C THR A 191 55.60 -1.91 39.39
N LEU A 192 54.83 -0.83 39.40
CA LEU A 192 53.74 -0.61 38.45
C LEU A 192 54.30 -0.25 37.07
N PHE A 193 53.56 -0.63 36.03
CA PHE A 193 53.78 -0.16 34.67
C PHE A 193 53.88 1.38 34.62
N PRO A 194 54.66 1.97 33.71
CA PRO A 194 54.92 3.40 33.75
C PRO A 194 53.63 4.21 33.62
N ASN A 195 53.54 5.26 34.42
CA ASN A 195 52.48 6.25 34.24
C ASN A 195 52.71 7.07 32.95
N THR A 196 51.79 7.97 32.63
CA THR A 196 51.85 8.84 31.43
C THR A 196 53.02 9.85 31.40
N SER A 197 53.97 9.76 32.34
CA SER A 197 55.24 10.50 32.37
C SER A 197 56.46 9.57 32.35
N ASP A 198 56.29 8.31 31.94
CA ASP A 198 57.31 7.25 31.91
C ASP A 198 57.96 6.94 33.28
N VAL A 199 57.21 7.09 34.38
CA VAL A 199 57.70 6.83 35.74
C VAL A 199 57.14 5.52 36.30
N GLU A 200 58.02 4.57 36.60
CA GLU A 200 57.72 3.39 37.43
C GLU A 200 57.49 3.79 38.89
N LEU A 201 56.40 3.30 39.49
CA LEU A 201 56.08 3.49 40.92
C LEU A 201 56.20 2.17 41.69
N PRO A 202 56.59 2.17 42.99
CA PRO A 202 56.64 0.94 43.79
C PRO A 202 55.26 0.28 43.92
N HIS A 203 55.18 -1.01 43.62
CA HIS A 203 53.95 -1.80 43.77
C HIS A 203 53.96 -2.53 45.12
N THR A 204 52.96 -2.27 45.97
CA THR A 204 53.01 -2.71 47.39
C THR A 204 51.70 -3.22 48.00
N ASP A 205 50.58 -3.14 47.29
CA ASP A 205 49.26 -3.60 47.79
C ASP A 205 48.93 -5.04 47.41
N GLY A 206 49.64 -5.63 46.43
CA GLY A 206 49.45 -7.00 45.99
C GLY A 206 48.19 -7.17 45.11
N MET A 207 47.75 -6.12 44.44
CA MET A 207 46.59 -6.14 43.55
C MET A 207 46.98 -6.33 42.08
N TRP A 208 46.02 -6.59 41.21
CA TRP A 208 46.22 -6.44 39.77
C TRP A 208 46.06 -4.98 39.38
N HIS A 209 46.96 -4.47 38.55
CA HIS A 209 46.92 -3.11 38.03
C HIS A 209 46.97 -3.12 36.50
N ALA A 210 46.39 -2.10 35.87
CA ALA A 210 46.49 -1.85 34.44
C ALA A 210 46.44 -0.35 34.14
N ALA A 211 47.06 0.08 33.04
CA ALA A 211 46.89 1.44 32.55
C ALA A 211 45.48 1.66 31.97
N GLN A 212 44.90 0.63 31.32
CA GLN A 212 43.60 0.69 30.64
C GLN A 212 42.92 -0.70 30.67
N GLU A 213 41.58 -0.75 30.74
CA GLU A 213 40.78 -1.98 30.59
C GLU A 213 39.61 -1.78 29.61
N THR A 214 39.46 -2.68 28.63
CA THR A 214 38.31 -2.75 27.71
C THR A 214 37.64 -4.12 27.68
N VAL A 215 36.32 -4.11 27.45
CA VAL A 215 35.49 -5.33 27.37
C VAL A 215 34.71 -5.40 26.06
N TRP A 216 34.97 -6.47 25.30
CA TRP A 216 34.41 -6.70 23.98
C TRP A 216 33.44 -7.88 24.01
N ASN A 217 32.14 -7.64 23.84
CA ASN A 217 31.18 -8.70 23.59
C ASN A 217 31.13 -8.98 22.08
N TYR A 218 31.81 -10.04 21.64
CA TYR A 218 31.94 -10.33 20.20
C TYR A 218 30.68 -10.94 19.57
N ASN A 219 29.63 -11.29 20.33
CA ASN A 219 28.35 -11.71 19.74
C ASN A 219 27.60 -10.58 19.00
N LYS A 220 28.15 -9.36 19.01
CA LYS A 220 27.68 -8.16 18.34
C LYS A 220 28.89 -7.32 17.94
N ASP A 221 28.70 -6.41 16.99
CA ASP A 221 29.73 -5.40 16.70
C ASP A 221 29.72 -4.33 17.78
N SER A 222 30.54 -4.57 18.82
CA SER A 222 30.85 -3.60 19.86
C SER A 222 31.77 -2.51 19.31
N PHE A 223 31.41 -1.26 19.57
CA PHE A 223 32.16 -0.07 19.17
C PHE A 223 32.45 0.79 20.40
N ARG A 224 33.67 1.33 20.53
CA ARG A 224 34.07 2.19 21.67
C ARG A 224 33.42 3.56 21.55
N THR A 225 33.25 4.24 22.69
CA THR A 225 32.88 5.66 22.71
C THR A 225 33.86 6.45 21.84
N LEU A 226 33.39 7.50 21.15
CA LEU A 226 34.28 8.36 20.35
C LEU A 226 35.24 9.16 21.23
N GLY A 227 36.47 9.32 20.74
CA GLY A 227 37.58 9.96 21.45
C GLY A 227 38.05 9.21 22.69
N TRP A 228 37.77 7.90 22.79
CA TRP A 228 37.95 7.07 23.97
C TRP A 228 38.83 5.86 23.57
N THR A 229 40.03 5.74 24.13
CA THR A 229 41.04 4.72 23.75
C THR A 229 40.66 3.29 24.19
N SER A 230 41.41 2.27 23.79
CA SER A 230 41.30 0.93 24.35
C SER A 230 42.65 0.42 24.83
N ALA A 231 42.79 -0.89 25.04
CA ALA A 231 44.10 -1.51 25.14
C ALA A 231 44.94 -1.26 23.87
N ASP A 232 44.26 -1.15 22.72
CA ASP A 232 44.77 -0.65 21.44
C ASP A 232 44.56 0.88 21.32
N ALA A 233 45.54 1.59 20.74
CA ALA A 233 45.52 3.05 20.62
C ALA A 233 44.44 3.62 19.68
N ALA A 234 43.91 2.83 18.73
CA ALA A 234 42.83 3.26 17.84
C ALA A 234 41.43 3.07 18.46
N GLY A 235 41.32 2.48 19.66
CA GLY A 235 40.04 2.13 20.26
C GLY A 235 39.44 0.85 19.67
N LEU A 236 40.28 -0.09 19.22
CA LEU A 236 39.89 -1.35 18.57
C LEU A 236 40.16 -2.59 19.42
N PRO A 237 39.43 -3.70 19.24
CA PRO A 237 39.78 -4.96 19.87
C PRO A 237 41.07 -5.55 19.29
N ILE A 238 42.07 -5.78 20.14
CA ILE A 238 43.35 -6.40 19.75
C ILE A 238 43.12 -7.81 19.26
N LEU A 239 42.41 -8.65 20.04
CA LEU A 239 42.22 -10.07 19.77
C LEU A 239 41.59 -10.28 18.39
N ALA A 240 40.63 -9.45 18.00
CA ALA A 240 39.97 -9.55 16.71
C ALA A 240 40.92 -9.36 15.51
N GLY A 241 41.98 -8.55 15.69
CA GLY A 241 43.00 -8.27 14.68
C GLY A 241 44.27 -9.12 14.76
N LEU A 242 44.44 -10.00 15.76
CA LEU A 242 45.63 -10.84 15.85
C LEU A 242 45.64 -11.91 14.75
N ALA A 243 46.79 -12.09 14.09
CA ALA A 243 47.10 -13.32 13.37
C ALA A 243 47.27 -14.48 14.38
N ARG A 244 46.55 -15.60 14.22
CA ARG A 244 46.61 -16.72 15.18
C ARG A 244 47.01 -18.08 14.54
N PRO A 245 47.84 -18.90 15.21
CA PRO A 245 48.22 -20.23 14.76
C PRO A 245 47.04 -21.16 14.45
N ASP A 246 45.98 -21.18 15.27
CA ASP A 246 44.82 -22.05 15.07
C ASP A 246 44.09 -21.78 13.75
N GLU A 247 44.21 -20.58 13.17
CA GLU A 247 43.66 -20.27 11.86
C GLU A 247 44.65 -20.51 10.72
N GLY A 248 45.88 -20.02 10.89
CA GLY A 248 46.91 -20.03 9.84
C GLY A 248 47.54 -21.40 9.58
N LEU A 249 47.61 -22.29 10.58
CA LEU A 249 48.13 -23.65 10.39
C LEU A 249 47.21 -24.47 9.49
N ALA A 250 47.80 -25.37 8.70
CA ALA A 250 47.02 -26.26 7.85
C ALA A 250 46.15 -27.23 8.68
N VAL A 251 45.03 -27.70 8.12
CA VAL A 251 44.11 -28.66 8.77
C VAL A 251 44.81 -29.95 9.24
N GLY A 252 45.84 -30.40 8.51
CA GLY A 252 46.66 -31.55 8.92
C GLY A 252 47.58 -31.30 10.13
N GLN A 253 47.71 -30.05 10.58
CA GLN A 253 48.49 -29.60 11.74
C GLN A 253 47.57 -29.15 12.90
N GLY A 254 46.26 -29.30 12.78
CA GLY A 254 45.28 -28.88 13.79
C GLY A 254 44.69 -27.47 13.60
N GLY A 255 45.19 -26.69 12.64
CA GLY A 255 44.66 -25.35 12.34
C GLY A 255 43.55 -25.34 11.28
N GLN A 256 43.12 -24.15 10.84
CA GLN A 256 42.02 -24.00 9.88
C GLN A 256 42.47 -23.89 8.41
N GLY A 257 43.71 -23.49 8.16
CA GLY A 257 44.29 -23.21 6.84
C GLY A 257 43.71 -21.98 6.14
N VAL A 258 43.04 -21.09 6.88
CA VAL A 258 42.48 -19.83 6.36
C VAL A 258 42.25 -18.86 7.53
N ILE A 259 42.41 -17.57 7.26
CA ILE A 259 42.03 -16.49 8.17
C ILE A 259 40.92 -15.70 7.48
N ASN A 260 39.76 -15.55 8.14
CA ASN A 260 38.54 -14.99 7.55
C ASN A 260 38.25 -13.54 8.02
N HIS A 261 39.31 -12.82 8.38
CA HIS A 261 39.23 -11.45 8.89
C HIS A 261 40.49 -10.64 8.57
N ALA A 262 40.41 -9.33 8.76
CA ALA A 262 41.52 -8.41 8.66
C ALA A 262 42.43 -8.50 9.88
N LEU A 263 43.71 -8.21 9.69
CA LEU A 263 44.70 -8.20 10.78
C LEU A 263 44.97 -6.77 11.24
N ARG A 264 45.45 -6.56 12.47
CA ARG A 264 45.92 -5.24 12.90
C ARG A 264 47.37 -5.02 12.47
N VAL A 265 47.70 -3.78 12.08
CA VAL A 265 49.07 -3.35 11.76
C VAL A 265 49.39 -2.06 12.50
N THR A 266 50.66 -1.91 12.90
CA THR A 266 51.18 -0.67 13.49
C THR A 266 52.06 0.07 12.47
N LEU A 267 52.11 1.39 12.58
CA LEU A 267 52.95 2.28 11.78
C LEU A 267 53.69 3.27 12.69
N PRO A 268 54.82 3.85 12.26
CA PRO A 268 55.51 4.87 13.06
C PRO A 268 54.62 6.10 13.25
N SER A 269 54.78 6.80 14.37
CA SER A 269 54.03 8.03 14.64
C SER A 269 54.27 9.18 13.64
N SER A 270 55.32 9.08 12.80
CA SER A 270 55.57 9.96 11.65
C SER A 270 54.61 9.75 10.48
N ASP A 271 53.92 8.62 10.44
CA ASP A 271 53.10 8.17 9.30
C ASP A 271 51.60 8.22 9.65
N ILE A 272 51.28 8.49 10.92
CA ILE A 272 49.93 8.61 11.47
C ILE A 272 49.52 10.08 11.55
N ASN A 273 48.29 10.39 11.15
CA ASN A 273 47.64 11.68 11.39
C ASN A 273 46.94 11.70 12.76
N PRO A 274 46.75 12.87 13.40
CA PRO A 274 46.02 13.01 14.66
C PRO A 274 44.50 12.90 14.45
N GLN A 275 44.08 11.80 13.83
CA GLN A 275 42.77 11.55 13.25
C GLN A 275 42.51 10.04 13.18
N TYR A 276 41.25 9.65 13.14
CA TYR A 276 40.80 8.27 12.93
C TYR A 276 39.64 8.21 11.93
N ILE A 277 39.48 7.06 11.28
CA ILE A 277 38.29 6.66 10.54
C ILE A 277 37.71 5.41 11.17
N TYR A 278 36.39 5.23 11.10
CA TYR A 278 35.74 3.98 11.48
C TYR A 278 36.45 2.78 10.80
N PRO A 279 36.66 1.63 11.48
CA PRO A 279 36.15 1.25 12.80
C PRO A 279 36.93 1.78 14.00
N ALA A 280 37.99 2.57 13.81
CA ALA A 280 38.67 3.22 14.93
C ALA A 280 37.80 4.31 15.57
N SER A 281 38.01 4.58 16.86
CA SER A 281 37.27 5.56 17.66
C SER A 281 38.16 6.60 18.35
N HIS A 282 39.48 6.46 18.29
CA HIS A 282 40.44 7.29 19.04
C HIS A 282 41.64 7.71 18.18
N MET A 283 42.24 8.86 18.49
CA MET A 283 43.43 9.40 17.81
C MET A 283 44.66 9.47 18.72
N VAL A 284 45.84 9.29 18.16
CA VAL A 284 47.10 9.61 18.84
C VAL A 284 47.51 11.08 18.56
N PRO A 285 48.09 11.82 19.52
CA PRO A 285 48.55 13.20 19.30
C PRO A 285 49.82 13.30 18.43
N THR A 286 49.69 13.18 17.10
CA THR A 286 50.80 13.27 16.13
C THR A 286 50.78 14.57 15.31
N THR A 287 51.83 14.79 14.51
CA THR A 287 51.90 15.91 13.56
C THR A 287 51.13 15.54 12.28
N GLN A 288 50.24 16.42 11.83
CA GLN A 288 49.47 16.19 10.60
C GLN A 288 50.35 16.27 9.35
N GLY A 289 50.23 15.29 8.45
CA GLY A 289 50.94 15.20 7.17
C GLY A 289 50.00 14.86 6.00
N PRO A 290 50.34 15.28 4.75
CA PRO A 290 49.47 15.06 3.58
C PRO A 290 49.41 13.60 3.11
N ASP A 291 50.47 12.84 3.37
CA ASP A 291 50.61 11.41 3.01
C ASP A 291 50.57 10.50 4.26
N ASN A 292 50.28 11.08 5.43
CA ASN A 292 50.00 10.35 6.66
C ASN A 292 48.58 9.78 6.64
N VAL A 293 48.35 8.71 7.40
CA VAL A 293 47.04 8.02 7.47
C VAL A 293 46.37 8.18 8.83
N PRO A 294 45.03 8.34 8.90
CA PRO A 294 44.31 8.21 10.15
C PRO A 294 44.36 6.77 10.68
N LEU A 295 44.25 6.60 12.00
CA LEU A 295 43.97 5.29 12.60
C LEU A 295 42.65 4.72 12.02
N GLY A 296 42.54 3.39 11.92
CA GLY A 296 41.47 2.70 11.20
C GLY A 296 41.67 2.57 9.68
N THR A 297 42.71 3.20 9.10
CA THR A 297 43.01 3.08 7.67
C THR A 297 43.22 1.63 7.23
N ARG A 298 42.67 1.28 6.05
CA ARG A 298 42.73 -0.08 5.51
C ARG A 298 43.80 -0.22 4.44
N LEU A 299 44.83 -1.02 4.73
CA LEU A 299 45.84 -1.44 3.74
C LEU A 299 45.46 -2.82 3.18
N ARG A 300 45.56 -3.02 1.87
CA ARG A 300 45.29 -4.29 1.20
C ARG A 300 46.54 -4.75 0.46
N LEU A 301 46.93 -6.01 0.62
CA LEU A 301 47.96 -6.62 -0.21
C LEU A 301 47.46 -6.66 -1.67
N ALA A 302 48.23 -6.13 -2.61
CA ALA A 302 47.72 -5.87 -3.95
C ALA A 302 47.52 -7.17 -4.75
N ASN A 303 46.39 -7.27 -5.46
CA ASN A 303 46.10 -8.39 -6.37
C ASN A 303 46.79 -8.16 -7.73
N THR A 304 48.12 -8.22 -7.75
CA THR A 304 48.94 -8.06 -8.96
C THR A 304 49.60 -9.39 -9.36
N PRO A 305 49.98 -9.58 -10.63
CA PRO A 305 50.67 -10.80 -11.06
C PRO A 305 51.97 -11.09 -10.28
N ALA A 306 52.70 -10.05 -9.84
CA ALA A 306 53.93 -10.19 -9.07
C ALA A 306 53.65 -10.66 -7.63
N VAL A 307 52.73 -9.99 -6.93
CA VAL A 307 52.33 -10.35 -5.57
C VAL A 307 51.68 -11.74 -5.54
N ASN A 308 50.80 -12.05 -6.50
CA ASN A 308 50.18 -13.37 -6.61
C ASN A 308 51.21 -14.48 -6.86
N ALA A 309 52.27 -14.20 -7.62
CA ALA A 309 53.38 -15.15 -7.81
C ALA A 309 54.19 -15.36 -6.51
N ALA A 310 54.38 -14.31 -5.71
CA ALA A 310 55.00 -14.43 -4.38
C ALA A 310 54.13 -15.29 -3.44
N ILE A 311 52.81 -15.02 -3.37
CA ILE A 311 51.86 -15.80 -2.55
C ILE A 311 51.82 -17.27 -2.98
N LEU A 312 51.92 -17.58 -4.28
CA LEU A 312 51.99 -18.95 -4.78
C LEU A 312 53.32 -19.65 -4.49
N ALA A 313 54.40 -18.90 -4.25
CA ALA A 313 55.71 -19.42 -3.84
C ALA A 313 55.86 -19.56 -2.31
N MET A 314 54.95 -18.95 -1.54
CA MET A 314 54.91 -19.07 -0.08
C MET A 314 54.53 -20.46 0.40
N LYS A 315 55.03 -20.82 1.58
CA LYS A 315 54.57 -21.99 2.33
C LYS A 315 53.16 -21.74 2.93
N PRO A 316 52.43 -22.79 3.36
CA PRO A 316 50.99 -22.68 3.65
C PRO A 316 50.58 -21.64 4.70
N GLN A 317 51.37 -21.40 5.75
CA GLN A 317 50.98 -20.48 6.82
C GLN A 317 51.11 -19.02 6.33
N SER A 318 52.25 -18.69 5.72
CA SER A 318 52.45 -17.38 5.06
C SER A 318 51.43 -17.15 3.95
N GLN A 319 51.09 -18.18 3.17
CA GLN A 319 50.08 -18.10 2.12
C GLN A 319 48.68 -17.81 2.67
N ALA A 320 48.25 -18.45 3.77
CA ALA A 320 46.96 -18.18 4.41
C ALA A 320 46.86 -16.73 4.90
N LEU A 321 47.93 -16.23 5.54
CA LEU A 321 48.04 -14.85 6.01
C LEU A 321 48.02 -13.84 4.85
N ALA A 322 48.80 -14.07 3.79
CA ALA A 322 48.83 -13.19 2.64
C ALA A 322 47.49 -13.16 1.87
N ILE A 323 46.80 -14.31 1.74
CA ILE A 323 45.44 -14.36 1.18
C ILE A 323 44.47 -13.52 2.03
N ALA A 324 44.54 -13.60 3.36
CA ALA A 324 43.73 -12.76 4.23
C ALA A 324 44.07 -11.26 4.07
N MET A 325 45.34 -10.90 3.89
CA MET A 325 45.76 -9.52 3.59
C MET A 325 45.31 -9.03 2.20
N GLN A 326 45.08 -9.92 1.23
CA GLN A 326 44.47 -9.55 -0.06
C GLN A 326 42.95 -9.38 0.04
N GLN A 327 42.27 -10.26 0.78
CA GLN A 327 40.82 -10.33 0.84
C GLN A 327 40.20 -9.40 1.89
N TYR A 328 40.80 -9.32 3.08
CA TYR A 328 40.31 -8.54 4.22
C TYR A 328 41.24 -7.39 4.58
N GLY A 329 42.55 -7.53 4.36
CA GLY A 329 43.54 -6.47 4.56
C GLY A 329 44.06 -6.34 5.99
N LEU A 330 44.70 -5.19 6.22
CA LEU A 330 45.25 -4.74 7.50
C LEU A 330 44.50 -3.47 7.93
N ILE A 331 44.11 -3.39 9.21
CA ILE A 331 43.64 -2.16 9.84
C ILE A 331 44.81 -1.52 10.59
N VAL A 332 45.12 -0.27 10.27
CA VAL A 332 46.11 0.53 11.01
C VAL A 332 45.52 0.84 12.39
N ALA A 333 45.96 0.12 13.42
CA ALA A 333 45.34 0.16 14.74
C ALA A 333 46.23 0.81 15.81
N ASP A 334 47.53 0.95 15.54
CA ASP A 334 48.46 1.45 16.55
C ASP A 334 49.61 2.27 15.97
N ILE A 335 50.28 3.00 16.86
CA ILE A 335 51.64 3.49 16.62
C ILE A 335 52.66 2.45 17.06
N GLY A 336 53.74 2.28 16.29
CA GLY A 336 54.77 1.31 16.62
C GLY A 336 55.78 1.09 15.50
N SER A 337 56.30 -0.14 15.40
CA SER A 337 57.24 -0.53 14.35
C SER A 337 56.58 -0.51 12.96
N ALA A 338 57.31 -0.04 11.95
CA ALA A 338 56.77 0.06 10.60
C ALA A 338 56.32 -1.30 10.03
N MET A 339 55.08 -1.35 9.54
CA MET A 339 54.45 -2.54 8.96
C MET A 339 54.50 -3.77 9.89
N TYR A 340 54.46 -3.56 11.21
CA TYR A 340 54.31 -4.65 12.17
C TYR A 340 52.86 -5.11 12.21
N VAL A 341 52.57 -6.21 11.50
CA VAL A 341 51.29 -6.91 11.65
C VAL A 341 51.35 -7.62 13.00
N SER A 342 50.34 -7.49 13.85
CA SER A 342 50.34 -8.14 15.16
C SER A 342 49.74 -9.55 15.11
N GLY A 343 50.22 -10.43 15.99
CA GLY A 343 49.79 -11.82 16.04
C GLY A 343 50.09 -12.46 17.38
N ALA A 344 49.35 -13.53 17.66
CA ALA A 344 49.56 -14.36 18.82
C ALA A 344 50.75 -15.30 18.58
N PRO A 345 51.65 -15.48 19.58
CA PRO A 345 52.79 -16.39 19.44
C PRO A 345 52.38 -17.86 19.50
N ALA A 346 51.25 -18.14 20.15
CA ALA A 346 50.65 -19.46 20.26
C ALA A 346 49.13 -19.34 20.32
N SER A 347 48.43 -20.41 19.92
CA SER A 347 47.01 -20.64 20.24
C SER A 347 46.93 -21.80 21.22
N VAL A 348 46.29 -21.60 22.37
CA VAL A 348 46.18 -22.60 23.44
C VAL A 348 44.69 -22.91 23.67
N ASP A 349 44.31 -24.17 23.46
CA ASP A 349 42.98 -24.68 23.76
C ASP A 349 42.99 -25.41 25.12
N PRO A 350 42.35 -24.87 26.16
CA PRO A 350 42.32 -25.49 27.48
C PRO A 350 41.44 -26.75 27.53
N ASN A 351 40.48 -26.91 26.62
CA ASN A 351 39.57 -28.06 26.59
C ASN A 351 40.28 -29.32 26.09
N THR A 352 41.15 -29.17 25.08
CA THR A 352 41.94 -30.29 24.53
C THR A 352 43.37 -30.35 25.06
N ASN A 353 43.81 -29.33 25.81
CA ASN A 353 45.20 -29.11 26.22
C ASN A 353 46.16 -29.13 25.01
N THR A 354 45.73 -28.51 23.90
CA THR A 354 46.49 -28.40 22.65
C THR A 354 47.13 -27.02 22.57
N THR A 355 48.42 -26.99 22.21
CA THR A 355 49.14 -25.74 21.90
C THR A 355 49.58 -25.77 20.44
N LEU A 356 49.16 -24.78 19.67
CA LEU A 356 49.56 -24.56 18.28
C LEU A 356 50.52 -23.37 18.21
N THR A 357 51.61 -23.50 17.46
CA THR A 357 52.62 -22.46 17.24
C THR A 357 52.96 -22.34 15.77
N TRP A 358 53.37 -21.15 15.33
CA TRP A 358 53.84 -20.91 13.96
C TRP A 358 55.07 -21.77 13.60
N ASP A 359 55.16 -22.21 12.34
CA ASP A 359 56.43 -22.65 11.76
C ASP A 359 57.25 -21.39 11.45
N LEU A 360 58.20 -21.04 12.32
CA LEU A 360 59.05 -19.85 12.14
C LEU A 360 59.84 -19.93 10.81
N ALA A 361 60.12 -21.14 10.29
CA ALA A 361 60.76 -21.31 8.99
C ALA A 361 59.77 -21.21 7.81
N ASP A 362 58.45 -21.20 8.03
CA ASP A 362 57.45 -20.74 7.06
C ASP A 362 57.47 -19.21 7.03
N ILE A 363 57.14 -18.58 8.16
CA ILE A 363 56.90 -17.13 8.31
C ILE A 363 58.13 -16.28 7.96
N PHE A 364 59.32 -16.61 8.47
CA PHE A 364 60.54 -15.79 8.35
C PHE A 364 61.50 -16.24 7.24
N SER A 365 61.07 -17.10 6.32
CA SER A 365 61.91 -17.51 5.19
C SER A 365 61.98 -16.43 4.10
N SER A 366 62.96 -16.52 3.19
CA SER A 366 63.02 -15.65 2.00
C SER A 366 61.78 -15.74 1.09
N ASN A 367 60.98 -16.79 1.28
CA ASN A 367 59.71 -17.04 0.60
C ASN A 367 58.56 -17.11 1.63
N GLY A 368 58.71 -16.48 2.79
CA GLY A 368 57.69 -16.34 3.84
C GLY A 368 57.04 -14.96 3.80
N LEU A 369 56.26 -14.61 4.82
CA LEU A 369 55.62 -13.29 4.91
C LEU A 369 56.60 -12.11 4.82
N GLU A 370 57.81 -12.23 5.37
CA GLU A 370 58.80 -11.15 5.27
C GLU A 370 59.34 -10.93 3.85
N SER A 371 58.95 -11.73 2.85
CA SER A 371 59.25 -11.41 1.45
C SER A 371 58.41 -10.23 0.94
N LEU A 372 57.34 -9.89 1.66
CA LEU A 372 56.48 -8.74 1.37
C LEU A 372 57.06 -7.44 1.93
N ASN A 373 56.74 -6.34 1.27
CA ASN A 373 57.12 -4.98 1.64
C ASN A 373 55.92 -4.03 1.55
N ALA A 374 56.00 -2.82 2.11
CA ALA A 374 54.91 -1.85 2.05
C ALA A 374 54.49 -1.53 0.61
N GLY A 375 55.43 -1.56 -0.34
CA GLY A 375 55.19 -1.38 -1.78
C GLY A 375 54.31 -2.45 -2.44
N ASP A 376 54.13 -3.61 -1.80
CA ASP A 376 53.15 -4.63 -2.25
C ASP A 376 51.72 -4.30 -1.80
N PHE A 377 51.54 -3.35 -0.87
CA PHE A 377 50.24 -2.94 -0.33
C PHE A 377 49.68 -1.70 -1.03
N GLN A 378 48.38 -1.51 -0.87
CA GLN A 378 47.61 -0.37 -1.37
C GLN A 378 46.66 0.10 -0.26
N VAL A 379 46.49 1.41 -0.13
CA VAL A 379 45.38 1.99 0.64
C VAL A 379 44.11 1.81 -0.19
N VAL A 380 43.06 1.24 0.39
CA VAL A 380 41.76 1.09 -0.29
C VAL A 380 40.76 2.16 0.15
N ASN A 381 39.90 2.57 -0.76
CA ASN A 381 38.76 3.41 -0.45
C ASN A 381 37.54 2.55 -0.12
N LEU A 382 37.11 2.58 1.15
CA LEU A 382 35.94 1.87 1.66
C LEU A 382 34.66 2.73 1.65
N ALA A 383 34.66 3.87 0.95
CA ALA A 383 33.45 4.66 0.79
C ALA A 383 32.40 3.81 0.06
N PRO A 384 31.12 3.81 0.49
CA PRO A 384 30.07 3.09 -0.20
C PRO A 384 29.95 3.54 -1.65
N ILE A 385 29.70 2.62 -2.57
CA ILE A 385 29.52 2.95 -3.98
C ILE A 385 28.18 2.39 -4.44
N VAL A 386 27.27 3.26 -4.88
CA VAL A 386 26.03 2.82 -5.51
C VAL A 386 26.29 2.58 -7.00
N THR A 387 26.11 1.35 -7.46
CA THR A 387 26.27 0.95 -8.87
C THR A 387 24.94 0.72 -9.57
N GLY A 388 23.83 0.64 -8.84
CA GLY A 388 22.48 0.64 -9.41
C GLY A 388 21.36 0.39 -8.40
N LEU A 389 20.15 0.77 -8.77
CA LEU A 389 18.92 0.49 -8.00
C LEU A 389 18.09 -0.59 -8.70
N SER A 390 17.42 -1.47 -7.94
CA SER A 390 16.56 -2.52 -8.54
C SER A 390 15.34 -1.95 -9.29
N THR A 391 14.95 -0.72 -8.99
CA THR A 391 14.07 0.11 -9.83
C THR A 391 14.47 1.58 -9.69
N GLY A 392 14.40 2.33 -10.80
CA GLY A 392 14.61 3.78 -10.81
C GLY A 392 13.39 4.60 -10.33
N SER A 393 12.28 3.94 -9.98
CA SER A 393 11.09 4.61 -9.45
C SER A 393 10.20 3.69 -8.61
N GLY A 394 9.42 4.29 -7.70
CA GLY A 394 8.44 3.59 -6.86
C GLY A 394 7.76 4.50 -5.84
N PRO A 395 6.69 4.01 -5.17
CA PRO A 395 6.00 4.77 -4.12
C PRO A 395 6.71 4.65 -2.78
N ALA A 396 6.44 5.61 -1.88
CA ALA A 396 6.84 5.50 -0.47
C ALA A 396 6.30 4.21 0.18
N GLY A 397 7.09 3.57 1.04
CA GLY A 397 6.79 2.29 1.69
C GLY A 397 7.06 1.05 0.84
N SER A 398 7.49 1.21 -0.43
CA SER A 398 8.00 0.08 -1.22
C SER A 398 9.41 -0.34 -0.77
N VAL A 399 9.80 -1.59 -1.06
CA VAL A 399 11.17 -2.09 -0.83
C VAL A 399 12.00 -1.88 -2.09
N LEU A 400 13.20 -1.34 -1.93
CA LEU A 400 14.21 -1.14 -2.96
C LEU A 400 15.46 -1.94 -2.62
N THR A 401 16.14 -2.50 -3.62
CA THR A 401 17.46 -3.09 -3.45
C THR A 401 18.49 -2.16 -4.10
N ILE A 402 19.47 -1.74 -3.32
CA ILE A 402 20.61 -0.95 -3.77
C ILE A 402 21.76 -1.92 -4.04
N ASN A 403 22.33 -1.84 -5.23
CA ASN A 403 23.50 -2.59 -5.67
C ASN A 403 24.72 -1.68 -5.59
N GLY A 404 25.87 -2.25 -5.24
CA GLY A 404 27.04 -1.45 -4.95
C GLY A 404 28.28 -2.21 -4.53
N GLN A 405 29.11 -1.57 -3.72
CA GLN A 405 30.35 -2.09 -3.11
C GLN A 405 30.58 -1.39 -1.76
N ASN A 406 31.36 -2.01 -0.87
CA ASN A 406 31.72 -1.49 0.45
C ASN A 406 30.51 -1.26 1.38
N PHE A 407 29.46 -2.09 1.26
CA PHE A 407 28.28 -2.02 2.14
C PHE A 407 28.41 -2.88 3.40
N SER A 408 29.28 -3.90 3.40
CA SER A 408 29.58 -4.69 4.60
C SER A 408 30.62 -3.97 5.46
N GLY A 409 30.83 -4.41 6.71
CA GLY A 409 31.79 -3.82 7.62
C GLY A 409 31.27 -2.60 8.40
N ALA A 410 30.23 -1.92 7.92
CA ALA A 410 29.59 -0.80 8.59
C ALA A 410 28.41 -1.22 9.50
N ALA A 411 28.55 -2.33 10.23
CA ALA A 411 27.51 -2.88 11.08
C ALA A 411 26.99 -1.84 12.10
N GLY A 412 25.69 -1.59 12.13
CA GLY A 412 25.06 -0.54 12.95
C GLY A 412 25.34 0.91 12.52
N HIS A 413 26.29 1.13 11.61
CA HIS A 413 26.80 2.44 11.19
C HIS A 413 26.66 2.66 9.67
N LEU A 414 25.56 2.17 9.10
CA LEU A 414 25.18 2.40 7.71
C LEU A 414 23.80 3.02 7.63
N SER A 415 23.68 4.09 6.85
CA SER A 415 22.44 4.82 6.59
C SER A 415 22.21 4.99 5.09
N VAL A 416 20.95 4.99 4.67
CA VAL A 416 20.56 5.23 3.28
C VAL A 416 19.67 6.45 3.21
N PHE A 417 20.00 7.39 2.33
CA PHE A 417 19.27 8.63 2.15
C PHE A 417 18.66 8.70 0.75
N PHE A 418 17.44 9.24 0.67
CA PHE A 418 16.73 9.58 -0.56
C PHE A 418 16.65 11.12 -0.61
N GLY A 419 17.60 11.75 -1.29
CA GLY A 419 17.87 13.18 -1.16
C GLY A 419 18.37 13.49 0.25
N SER A 420 17.68 14.37 0.97
CA SER A 420 17.96 14.65 2.38
C SER A 420 17.21 13.74 3.37
N THR A 421 16.35 12.84 2.89
CA THR A 421 15.48 12.01 3.74
C THR A 421 16.12 10.66 4.02
N ALA A 422 16.53 10.41 5.26
CA ALA A 422 16.96 9.08 5.69
C ALA A 422 15.82 8.05 5.57
N SER A 423 16.14 6.83 5.14
CA SER A 423 15.25 5.68 5.31
C SER A 423 15.18 5.26 6.78
N SER A 424 14.00 4.83 7.23
CA SER A 424 13.81 4.24 8.56
C SER A 424 14.25 2.78 8.67
N SER A 425 14.63 2.14 7.55
CA SER A 425 15.04 0.74 7.51
C SER A 425 15.96 0.46 6.34
N ALA A 426 17.23 0.20 6.62
CA ALA A 426 18.22 -0.34 5.70
C ALA A 426 18.82 -1.62 6.31
N MET A 427 18.85 -2.69 5.52
CA MET A 427 19.40 -3.99 5.88
C MET A 427 20.50 -4.34 4.88
N VAL A 428 21.74 -4.42 5.35
CA VAL A 428 22.87 -4.93 4.55
C VAL A 428 22.63 -6.43 4.31
N LEU A 429 22.63 -6.85 3.04
CA LEU A 429 22.48 -8.26 2.65
C LEU A 429 23.83 -8.89 2.31
N SER A 430 24.72 -8.11 1.72
CA SER A 430 26.09 -8.48 1.35
C SER A 430 26.94 -7.21 1.21
N ASP A 431 28.23 -7.34 0.90
CA ASP A 431 29.05 -6.16 0.60
C ASP A 431 28.58 -5.36 -0.63
N THR A 432 27.77 -5.99 -1.48
CA THR A 432 27.31 -5.42 -2.75
C THR A 432 25.81 -5.15 -2.80
N GLU A 433 25.03 -5.51 -1.76
CA GLU A 433 23.57 -5.35 -1.75
C GLU A 433 23.02 -4.86 -0.40
N ILE A 434 22.15 -3.84 -0.45
CA ILE A 434 21.33 -3.36 0.68
C ILE A 434 19.86 -3.44 0.29
N SER A 435 19.02 -3.97 1.18
CA SER A 435 17.56 -3.83 1.10
C SER A 435 17.11 -2.63 1.92
N VAL A 436 16.34 -1.72 1.34
CA VAL A 436 15.91 -0.47 2.00
C VAL A 436 14.42 -0.23 1.78
N MET A 437 13.73 0.33 2.78
CA MET A 437 12.38 0.85 2.59
C MET A 437 12.43 2.28 2.03
N VAL A 438 11.75 2.53 0.91
CA VAL A 438 11.62 3.87 0.31
C VAL A 438 10.85 4.79 1.29
N PRO A 439 11.44 5.89 1.80
CA PRO A 439 10.78 6.78 2.74
C PRO A 439 9.70 7.64 2.06
N SER A 440 9.07 8.57 2.77
CA SER A 440 8.17 9.55 2.16
C SER A 440 8.96 10.64 1.40
N GLY A 441 8.61 10.89 0.14
CA GLY A 441 9.20 11.95 -0.67
C GLY A 441 8.45 12.21 -1.98
N SER A 442 9.00 13.08 -2.82
CA SER A 442 8.44 13.46 -4.12
C SER A 442 9.54 13.83 -5.12
N GLY A 443 9.21 13.82 -6.42
CA GLY A 443 10.17 14.15 -7.50
C GLY A 443 11.25 13.09 -7.71
N THR A 444 12.35 13.48 -8.37
CA THR A 444 13.55 12.65 -8.53
C THR A 444 14.62 13.10 -7.55
N VAL A 445 15.20 12.14 -6.83
CA VAL A 445 16.23 12.34 -5.80
C VAL A 445 17.42 11.42 -6.04
N ASP A 446 18.52 11.73 -5.36
CA ASP A 446 19.70 10.87 -5.27
C ASP A 446 19.55 9.87 -4.13
N VAL A 447 19.91 8.61 -4.35
CA VAL A 447 19.91 7.55 -3.34
C VAL A 447 21.34 7.30 -2.90
N THR A 448 21.77 7.97 -1.84
CA THR A 448 23.13 7.84 -1.31
C THR A 448 23.18 6.84 -0.16
N VAL A 449 24.26 6.08 -0.10
CA VAL A 449 24.60 5.22 1.03
C VAL A 449 25.72 5.90 1.81
N GLN A 450 25.54 6.05 3.11
CA GLN A 450 26.53 6.59 4.02
C GLN A 450 26.94 5.51 5.02
N SER A 451 28.24 5.38 5.27
CA SER A 451 28.80 4.47 6.26
C SER A 451 29.75 5.20 7.22
N GLY A 452 29.97 4.61 8.39
CA GLY A 452 30.79 5.21 9.46
C GLY A 452 29.99 6.19 10.32
N LEU A 453 30.70 7.10 10.98
CA LEU A 453 30.16 7.96 12.04
C LEU A 453 30.17 9.43 11.62
N ASN A 454 29.03 10.09 11.78
CA ASN A 454 28.86 11.52 11.52
C ASN A 454 29.13 12.38 12.76
N GLU A 455 29.11 11.74 13.92
CA GLU A 455 29.24 12.30 15.25
C GLU A 455 30.58 13.02 15.43
N THR A 456 30.54 14.22 16.00
CA THR A 456 31.76 14.96 16.35
C THR A 456 32.39 14.33 17.58
N ASP A 457 33.70 14.06 17.52
CA ASP A 457 34.49 13.77 18.70
C ASP A 457 34.50 15.01 19.62
N SER A 458 34.03 14.81 20.85
CA SER A 458 33.94 15.86 21.88
C SER A 458 34.83 15.57 23.09
N VAL A 459 35.62 14.50 23.03
CA VAL A 459 36.56 14.10 24.09
C VAL A 459 37.98 14.48 23.69
N SER A 460 38.37 14.21 22.44
CA SER A 460 39.75 14.45 22.02
C SER A 460 40.06 15.93 21.76
N SER A 461 41.34 16.29 21.84
CA SER A 461 41.81 17.67 21.69
C SER A 461 41.74 18.21 20.26
N ASN A 462 41.46 17.35 19.27
CA ASN A 462 41.27 17.73 17.87
C ASN A 462 39.77 17.58 17.51
N PRO A 463 39.02 18.66 17.29
CA PRO A 463 37.60 18.58 16.91
C PRO A 463 37.35 17.94 15.54
N ASN A 464 38.41 17.68 14.76
CA ASN A 464 38.38 16.95 13.49
C ASN A 464 39.06 15.57 13.59
N ALA A 465 39.15 14.98 14.80
CA ALA A 465 39.73 13.67 15.00
C ALA A 465 38.93 12.58 14.25
N ASN A 466 37.61 12.52 14.45
CA ASN A 466 36.75 11.66 13.63
C ASN A 466 36.65 12.20 12.20
N VAL A 467 37.20 11.46 11.24
CA VAL A 467 37.11 11.78 9.81
C VAL A 467 35.82 11.19 9.23
N ASN A 468 34.81 12.05 9.10
CA ASN A 468 33.50 11.73 8.52
C ASN A 468 33.36 12.16 7.05
N ALA A 469 34.34 12.89 6.50
CA ALA A 469 34.41 13.29 5.10
C ALA A 469 35.15 12.22 4.26
N PRO A 470 34.78 12.00 2.98
CA PRO A 470 35.45 10.99 2.15
C PRO A 470 36.92 11.34 1.88
N ILE A 471 37.82 10.66 2.58
CA ILE A 471 39.26 10.74 2.36
C ILE A 471 39.73 9.46 1.66
N PHE A 472 39.68 8.30 2.35
CA PHE A 472 39.70 6.96 1.75
C PHE A 472 39.23 5.94 2.79
N GLY A 473 37.97 5.54 2.75
CA GLY A 473 37.35 4.89 3.89
C GLY A 473 35.86 5.20 3.98
N TYR A 474 35.27 4.87 5.12
CA TYR A 474 33.85 5.09 5.42
C TYR A 474 33.45 6.56 5.20
N GLY A 475 32.21 6.77 4.75
CA GLY A 475 31.68 8.08 4.36
C GLY A 475 30.45 7.95 3.46
N THR A 476 30.11 9.01 2.72
CA THR A 476 28.94 9.04 1.82
C THR A 476 29.32 8.69 0.37
N SER A 477 28.51 7.86 -0.27
CA SER A 477 28.66 7.50 -1.69
C SER A 477 28.58 8.71 -2.62
N ALA A 478 29.43 8.73 -3.64
CA ALA A 478 29.35 9.73 -4.71
C ALA A 478 28.03 9.62 -5.48
N VAL A 479 27.46 10.76 -5.86
CA VAL A 479 26.25 10.85 -6.69
C VAL A 479 26.58 10.62 -8.16
N THR A 480 25.75 9.83 -8.85
CA THR A 480 25.94 9.44 -10.25
C THR A 480 24.60 9.51 -11.02
N ALA A 481 24.44 8.68 -12.07
CA ALA A 481 23.15 8.41 -12.71
C ALA A 481 22.50 7.10 -12.23
N ALA A 482 23.27 6.22 -11.59
CA ALA A 482 22.83 4.87 -11.19
C ALA A 482 21.98 4.86 -9.90
N ASP A 483 22.09 5.93 -9.11
CA ASP A 483 21.46 6.23 -7.83
C ASP A 483 20.23 7.15 -7.93
N LYS A 484 19.81 7.53 -9.15
CA LYS A 484 18.62 8.38 -9.34
C LYS A 484 17.34 7.59 -9.12
N PHE A 485 16.54 8.00 -8.13
CA PHE A 485 15.22 7.42 -7.83
C PHE A 485 14.10 8.45 -7.99
N THR A 486 13.02 8.09 -8.69
CA THR A 486 11.84 8.94 -8.87
C THR A 486 10.66 8.42 -8.06
N TYR A 487 10.17 9.24 -7.13
CA TYR A 487 8.95 8.96 -6.39
C TYR A 487 7.74 8.93 -7.33
N THR A 488 7.07 7.78 -7.42
CA THR A 488 5.75 7.70 -8.04
C THR A 488 4.71 8.13 -7.01
N ALA A 489 3.92 9.16 -7.33
CA ALA A 489 2.88 9.64 -6.44
C ALA A 489 1.89 8.52 -6.07
N THR A 490 1.72 8.25 -4.78
CA THR A 490 0.58 7.46 -4.30
C THR A 490 -0.68 8.29 -4.51
N ALA A 491 -1.60 7.80 -5.34
CA ALA A 491 -2.85 8.49 -5.61
C ALA A 491 -3.63 8.72 -4.29
N SER A 492 -4.11 9.94 -4.07
CA SER A 492 -4.79 10.34 -2.85
C SER A 492 -6.17 9.66 -2.74
N ALA A 493 -6.54 9.20 -1.54
CA ALA A 493 -7.87 8.62 -1.32
C ALA A 493 -8.97 9.65 -1.62
N THR A 494 -10.10 9.18 -2.16
CA THR A 494 -11.30 10.01 -2.37
C THR A 494 -12.51 9.37 -1.71
N THR A 495 -13.51 10.19 -1.37
CA THR A 495 -14.85 9.73 -0.98
C THR A 495 -15.87 10.27 -1.98
N THR A 496 -16.81 9.41 -2.41
CA THR A 496 -17.91 9.81 -3.29
C THR A 496 -19.22 9.77 -2.51
N THR A 497 -20.03 10.82 -2.63
CA THR A 497 -21.40 10.90 -2.09
C THR A 497 -22.37 11.34 -3.19
N VAL A 498 -23.66 11.02 -3.05
CA VAL A 498 -24.69 11.32 -4.07
C VAL A 498 -25.92 11.95 -3.43
N GLY A 499 -26.45 13.01 -4.03
CA GLY A 499 -27.74 13.62 -3.70
C GLY A 499 -28.66 13.73 -4.92
N SER A 500 -29.96 13.83 -4.68
CA SER A 500 -31.01 14.07 -5.69
C SER A 500 -31.55 15.50 -5.62
N SER A 501 -31.97 16.06 -6.75
CA SER A 501 -32.70 17.33 -6.81
C SER A 501 -34.15 17.23 -6.31
N ALA A 502 -34.73 16.03 -6.23
CA ALA A 502 -36.10 15.80 -5.78
C ALA A 502 -36.26 14.37 -5.23
N GLU A 503 -36.28 14.23 -3.91
CA GLU A 503 -36.53 12.97 -3.22
C GLU A 503 -37.59 13.15 -2.12
N PRO A 504 -38.78 12.51 -2.23
CA PRO A 504 -39.26 11.73 -3.37
C PRO A 504 -39.61 12.58 -4.58
N SER A 505 -39.64 11.96 -5.77
CA SER A 505 -40.14 12.56 -7.02
C SER A 505 -41.48 11.95 -7.44
N VAL A 506 -42.07 12.41 -8.56
CA VAL A 506 -43.26 11.79 -9.20
C VAL A 506 -42.99 11.36 -10.64
N PHE A 507 -43.76 10.40 -11.15
CA PHE A 507 -43.63 9.92 -12.53
C PHE A 507 -43.65 11.06 -13.56
N GLY A 508 -42.67 11.05 -14.47
CA GLY A 508 -42.49 12.08 -15.48
C GLY A 508 -41.69 13.31 -15.03
N GLN A 509 -41.41 13.48 -13.73
CA GLN A 509 -40.55 14.55 -13.22
C GLN A 509 -39.07 14.27 -13.55
N PRO A 510 -38.35 15.20 -14.20
CA PRO A 510 -36.89 15.09 -14.37
C PRO A 510 -36.17 15.16 -13.02
N VAL A 511 -35.18 14.30 -12.81
CA VAL A 511 -34.35 14.27 -11.59
C VAL A 511 -32.89 14.45 -11.98
N THR A 512 -32.20 15.34 -11.26
CA THR A 512 -30.76 15.55 -11.38
C THR A 512 -30.05 14.95 -10.17
N PHE A 513 -29.27 13.90 -10.40
CA PHE A 513 -28.34 13.38 -9.40
C PHE A 513 -27.05 14.19 -9.43
N THR A 514 -26.52 14.52 -8.25
CA THR A 514 -25.23 15.20 -8.08
C THR A 514 -24.32 14.30 -7.26
N ALA A 515 -23.23 13.85 -7.86
CA ALA A 515 -22.14 13.21 -7.15
C ALA A 515 -21.11 14.26 -6.71
N VAL A 516 -20.69 14.21 -5.45
CA VAL A 516 -19.58 15.00 -4.90
C VAL A 516 -18.43 14.05 -4.64
N VAL A 517 -17.25 14.37 -5.16
CA VAL A 517 -16.00 13.61 -4.95
C VAL A 517 -15.06 14.46 -4.10
N SER A 518 -14.76 14.03 -2.88
CA SER A 518 -13.88 14.77 -1.97
C SER A 518 -12.54 14.06 -1.82
N PRO A 519 -11.40 14.68 -2.18
CA PRO A 519 -10.08 14.10 -1.95
C PRO A 519 -9.66 14.27 -0.47
N ALA A 520 -8.89 13.31 0.03
CA ALA A 520 -8.33 13.33 1.40
C ALA A 520 -7.12 14.28 1.56
N GLN A 521 -6.60 14.82 0.46
CA GLN A 521 -5.48 15.77 0.42
C GLN A 521 -5.77 16.88 -0.60
N PRO A 522 -5.16 18.08 -0.47
CA PRO A 522 -5.40 19.20 -1.37
C PRO A 522 -5.16 18.87 -2.85
N GLY A 523 -6.08 19.28 -3.71
CA GLY A 523 -6.04 19.10 -5.16
C GLY A 523 -7.44 18.90 -5.76
N THR A 524 -7.50 18.70 -7.06
CA THR A 524 -8.77 18.66 -7.83
C THR A 524 -8.88 17.33 -8.58
N PRO A 525 -9.73 16.39 -8.14
CA PRO A 525 -10.06 15.18 -8.89
C PRO A 525 -10.62 15.51 -10.27
N THR A 526 -10.12 14.81 -11.30
CA THR A 526 -10.56 14.99 -12.69
C THR A 526 -11.06 13.67 -13.27
N GLY A 527 -11.85 13.74 -14.34
CA GLY A 527 -12.44 12.58 -15.02
C GLY A 527 -13.96 12.57 -14.95
N THR A 528 -14.54 11.38 -14.98
CA THR A 528 -16.00 11.18 -15.00
C THR A 528 -16.47 10.36 -13.80
N VAL A 529 -17.74 10.55 -13.44
CA VAL A 529 -18.46 9.74 -12.48
C VAL A 529 -19.60 9.02 -13.22
N THR A 530 -19.69 7.71 -13.07
CA THR A 530 -20.78 6.89 -13.63
C THR A 530 -21.85 6.71 -12.57
N PHE A 531 -23.11 7.02 -12.90
CA PHE A 531 -24.27 6.79 -12.05
C PHE A 531 -24.96 5.48 -12.44
N LEU A 532 -25.43 4.74 -11.45
CA LEU A 532 -26.08 3.44 -11.60
C LEU A 532 -27.37 3.39 -10.78
N ASP A 533 -28.38 2.70 -11.29
CA ASP A 533 -29.60 2.33 -10.57
C ASP A 533 -29.67 0.81 -10.46
N GLY A 534 -29.75 0.29 -9.23
CA GLY A 534 -29.74 -1.16 -8.98
C GLY A 534 -28.49 -1.88 -9.51
N GLY A 535 -27.39 -1.15 -9.68
CA GLY A 535 -26.14 -1.63 -10.30
C GLY A 535 -26.10 -1.56 -11.83
N SER A 536 -27.16 -1.12 -12.52
CA SER A 536 -27.17 -0.88 -13.96
C SER A 536 -26.81 0.58 -14.28
N PRO A 537 -25.84 0.88 -15.16
CA PRO A 537 -25.50 2.27 -15.51
C PRO A 537 -26.66 3.03 -16.14
N ILE A 538 -26.99 4.20 -15.59
CA ILE A 538 -28.02 5.11 -16.11
C ILE A 538 -27.44 6.35 -16.81
N GLY A 539 -26.13 6.60 -16.66
CA GLY A 539 -25.42 7.68 -17.35
C GLY A 539 -24.12 8.06 -16.64
N SER A 540 -23.48 9.13 -17.10
CA SER A 540 -22.26 9.66 -16.48
C SER A 540 -22.21 11.19 -16.57
N GLY A 541 -21.49 11.80 -15.62
CA GLY A 541 -21.18 13.22 -15.62
C GLY A 541 -19.67 13.47 -15.50
N THR A 542 -19.17 14.54 -16.10
CA THR A 542 -17.77 14.97 -15.94
C THR A 542 -17.63 15.76 -14.63
N LEU A 543 -16.52 15.56 -13.91
CA LEU A 543 -16.19 16.37 -12.73
C LEU A 543 -15.88 17.80 -13.11
N THR A 544 -16.49 18.74 -12.39
CA THR A 544 -16.29 20.18 -12.52
C THR A 544 -16.28 20.82 -11.13
N VAL A 545 -15.41 21.81 -10.91
CA VAL A 545 -15.38 22.56 -9.65
C VAL A 545 -16.49 23.60 -9.65
N VAL A 546 -17.45 23.48 -8.75
CA VAL A 546 -18.52 24.47 -8.55
C VAL A 546 -18.52 24.92 -7.09
N GLY A 547 -18.22 26.19 -6.84
CA GLY A 547 -18.14 26.74 -5.48
C GLY A 547 -17.03 26.12 -4.61
N GLY A 548 -15.95 25.65 -5.23
CA GLY A 548 -14.84 24.98 -4.52
C GLY A 548 -15.08 23.49 -4.21
N VAL A 549 -16.14 22.89 -4.76
CA VAL A 549 -16.47 21.47 -4.58
C VAL A 549 -16.50 20.76 -5.93
N ASP A 550 -15.80 19.62 -6.02
CA ASP A 550 -15.78 18.78 -7.22
C ASP A 550 -17.09 18.01 -7.39
N ARG A 551 -17.79 18.29 -8.49
CA ARG A 551 -19.14 17.80 -8.76
C ARG A 551 -19.27 17.23 -10.16
N ALA A 552 -19.91 16.08 -10.25
CA ALA A 552 -20.46 15.54 -11.49
C ALA A 552 -21.99 15.46 -11.35
N THR A 553 -22.72 15.77 -12.43
CA THR A 553 -24.19 15.71 -12.44
C THR A 553 -24.70 14.83 -13.57
N LEU A 554 -25.84 14.19 -13.34
CA LEU A 554 -26.62 13.49 -14.36
C LEU A 554 -28.09 13.86 -14.18
N THR A 555 -28.69 14.49 -15.19
CA THR A 555 -30.15 14.61 -15.30
C THR A 555 -30.67 13.44 -16.12
N THR A 556 -31.46 12.57 -15.51
CA THR A 556 -32.13 11.47 -16.21
C THR A 556 -33.56 11.87 -16.59
N PRO A 557 -34.11 11.40 -17.72
CA PRO A 557 -35.56 11.32 -17.87
C PRO A 557 -36.14 10.48 -16.72
N ALA A 558 -37.39 10.77 -16.36
CA ALA A 558 -38.00 10.26 -15.14
C ALA A 558 -37.88 8.74 -15.00
N LEU A 559 -37.44 8.31 -13.81
CA LEU A 559 -37.40 6.91 -13.41
C LEU A 559 -38.82 6.34 -13.33
N ALA A 560 -38.93 5.01 -13.35
CA ALA A 560 -40.21 4.31 -13.20
C ALA A 560 -40.81 4.55 -11.81
N VAL A 561 -42.11 4.31 -11.62
CA VAL A 561 -42.70 4.34 -10.25
C VAL A 561 -42.14 3.19 -9.43
N GLY A 562 -41.53 3.50 -8.28
CA GLY A 562 -40.86 2.52 -7.45
C GLY A 562 -39.80 3.13 -6.52
N SER A 563 -38.94 2.26 -5.99
CA SER A 563 -37.76 2.61 -5.21
C SER A 563 -36.51 2.20 -5.98
N HIS A 564 -35.59 3.15 -6.14
CA HIS A 564 -34.37 3.05 -6.94
C HIS A 564 -33.16 3.17 -6.04
N THR A 565 -32.13 2.37 -6.29
CA THR A 565 -30.91 2.34 -5.48
C THR A 565 -29.79 2.99 -6.27
N ILE A 566 -29.60 4.28 -6.05
CA ILE A 566 -28.70 5.14 -6.82
C ILE A 566 -27.30 5.12 -6.21
N THR A 567 -26.36 4.60 -6.98
CA THR A 567 -24.92 4.67 -6.68
C THR A 567 -24.19 5.49 -7.74
N ALA A 568 -23.06 6.07 -7.36
CA ALA A 568 -22.15 6.73 -8.27
C ALA A 568 -20.72 6.27 -8.01
N THR A 569 -19.99 5.99 -9.09
CA THR A 569 -18.61 5.50 -9.06
C THR A 569 -17.69 6.48 -9.77
N TYR A 570 -16.73 7.03 -9.03
CA TYR A 570 -15.59 7.76 -9.58
C TYR A 570 -14.46 6.78 -9.91
N GLY A 571 -13.98 6.81 -11.15
CA GLY A 571 -12.96 5.86 -11.65
C GLY A 571 -11.53 6.13 -11.18
N GLY A 572 -11.25 7.27 -10.53
CA GLY A 572 -9.89 7.70 -10.20
C GLY A 572 -9.12 8.27 -11.39
N ASN A 573 -7.88 8.70 -11.12
CA ASN A 573 -6.88 9.10 -12.10
C ASN A 573 -5.46 8.84 -11.54
N SER A 574 -4.40 9.35 -12.18
CA SER A 574 -3.02 9.19 -11.72
C SER A 574 -2.70 9.76 -10.33
N SER A 575 -3.55 10.67 -9.83
CA SER A 575 -3.33 11.45 -8.61
C SER A 575 -4.39 11.19 -7.53
N PHE A 576 -5.50 10.54 -7.87
CA PHE A 576 -6.64 10.29 -6.99
C PHE A 576 -7.23 8.88 -7.19
N ASN A 577 -7.41 8.14 -6.11
CA ASN A 577 -7.99 6.80 -6.13
C ASN A 577 -9.48 6.83 -6.51
N ALA A 578 -9.94 5.74 -7.11
CA ALA A 578 -11.35 5.47 -7.34
C ALA A 578 -12.15 5.41 -6.02
N SER A 579 -13.42 5.82 -6.06
CA SER A 579 -14.33 5.70 -4.93
C SER A 579 -15.79 5.61 -5.38
N ASN A 580 -16.68 5.20 -4.47
CA ASN A 580 -18.12 5.10 -4.71
C ASN A 580 -18.89 5.26 -3.39
N ASN A 581 -20.21 5.36 -3.46
CA ASN A 581 -21.10 5.40 -2.29
C ASN A 581 -21.79 4.05 -1.99
N ASN A 582 -21.24 2.90 -2.40
CA ASN A 582 -21.94 1.60 -2.24
C ASN A 582 -22.20 1.22 -0.77
N GLY A 583 -21.41 1.76 0.18
CA GLY A 583 -21.66 1.59 1.61
C GLY A 583 -22.79 2.46 2.19
N ASN A 584 -23.26 3.45 1.43
CA ASN A 584 -24.41 4.30 1.77
C ASN A 584 -25.09 4.79 0.46
N PRO A 585 -25.80 3.91 -0.26
CA PRO A 585 -26.45 4.25 -1.52
C PRO A 585 -27.59 5.23 -1.30
N LEU A 586 -27.85 6.10 -2.29
CA LEU A 586 -29.01 6.98 -2.25
C LEU A 586 -30.25 6.19 -2.65
N THR A 587 -31.22 6.07 -1.76
CA THR A 587 -32.57 5.60 -2.14
C THR A 587 -33.32 6.74 -2.79
N GLN A 588 -33.74 6.57 -4.04
CA GLN A 588 -34.66 7.48 -4.74
C GLN A 588 -36.04 6.83 -4.85
N VAL A 589 -37.06 7.45 -4.30
CA VAL A 589 -38.47 7.04 -4.44
C VAL A 589 -39.14 7.89 -5.53
N VAL A 590 -39.89 7.20 -6.39
CA VAL A 590 -40.72 7.80 -7.45
C VAL A 590 -42.17 7.43 -7.19
N ASN A 591 -42.97 8.41 -6.81
CA ASN A 591 -44.40 8.27 -6.59
C ASN A 591 -45.17 8.32 -7.91
N LYS A 592 -46.41 7.81 -7.90
CA LYS A 592 -47.35 8.04 -9.01
C LYS A 592 -47.68 9.53 -9.12
N ALA A 593 -47.79 10.04 -10.33
CA ALA A 593 -48.25 11.40 -10.57
C ALA A 593 -49.76 11.51 -10.37
N ASN A 594 -50.23 12.60 -9.76
CA ASN A 594 -51.67 12.89 -9.65
C ASN A 594 -52.26 13.30 -11.01
N THR A 595 -53.57 13.13 -11.19
CA THR A 595 -54.27 13.56 -12.41
C THR A 595 -55.48 14.43 -12.11
N THR A 596 -55.78 15.36 -13.02
CA THR A 596 -57.08 16.03 -13.10
C THR A 596 -57.92 15.39 -14.21
N THR A 597 -59.25 15.42 -14.08
CA THR A 597 -60.18 14.94 -15.12
C THR A 597 -61.24 16.00 -15.37
N SER A 598 -61.36 16.48 -16.61
CA SER A 598 -62.44 17.35 -17.06
C SER A 598 -63.35 16.61 -18.03
N VAL A 599 -64.64 16.94 -18.04
CA VAL A 599 -65.63 16.27 -18.90
C VAL A 599 -66.42 17.32 -19.70
N THR A 600 -66.62 17.05 -20.98
CA THR A 600 -67.46 17.84 -21.89
C THR A 600 -68.53 16.96 -22.53
N SER A 601 -69.59 17.60 -23.02
CA SER A 601 -70.68 16.97 -23.79
C SER A 601 -70.67 17.54 -25.20
N SER A 602 -70.95 16.71 -26.21
CA SER A 602 -71.10 17.15 -27.59
C SER A 602 -72.34 18.04 -27.80
N MET A 603 -73.33 17.97 -26.90
CA MET A 603 -74.56 18.74 -26.99
C MET A 603 -75.29 18.76 -25.63
N ASN A 604 -75.46 19.94 -25.04
CA ASN A 604 -76.25 20.15 -23.82
C ASN A 604 -76.99 21.49 -23.89
N PRO A 605 -78.34 21.54 -23.89
CA PRO A 605 -79.28 20.41 -23.87
C PRO A 605 -79.27 19.56 -25.15
N SER A 606 -79.75 18.32 -25.05
CA SER A 606 -79.98 17.37 -26.15
C SER A 606 -81.45 16.95 -26.20
N ARG A 607 -81.94 16.40 -27.32
CA ARG A 607 -83.30 15.85 -27.41
C ARG A 607 -83.38 14.35 -27.08
N PHE A 608 -84.55 13.86 -26.67
CA PHE A 608 -84.79 12.42 -26.54
C PHE A 608 -84.52 11.66 -27.86
N ASN A 609 -83.88 10.48 -27.76
CA ASN A 609 -83.29 9.69 -28.87
C ASN A 609 -82.16 10.38 -29.67
N GLN A 610 -81.65 11.52 -29.24
CA GLN A 610 -80.45 12.12 -29.84
C GLN A 610 -79.17 11.56 -29.20
N PRO A 611 -78.19 11.08 -29.97
CA PRO A 611 -76.94 10.60 -29.40
C PRO A 611 -76.10 11.75 -28.84
N VAL A 612 -75.62 11.59 -27.61
CA VAL A 612 -74.73 12.54 -26.92
C VAL A 612 -73.40 11.86 -26.66
N THR A 613 -72.30 12.46 -27.12
CA THR A 613 -70.94 11.99 -26.85
C THR A 613 -70.33 12.80 -25.74
N PHE A 614 -69.98 12.14 -24.64
CA PHE A 614 -69.17 12.70 -23.57
C PHE A 614 -67.69 12.45 -23.86
N ALA A 615 -66.85 13.45 -23.57
CA ALA A 615 -65.40 13.35 -23.68
C ALA A 615 -64.77 13.71 -22.33
N ALA A 616 -63.96 12.80 -21.79
CA ALA A 616 -63.23 12.98 -20.54
C ALA A 616 -61.74 13.12 -20.83
N ALA A 617 -61.17 14.29 -20.54
CA ALA A 617 -59.74 14.54 -20.67
C ALA A 617 -59.06 14.35 -19.32
N VAL A 618 -58.08 13.44 -19.26
CA VAL A 618 -57.29 13.12 -18.06
C VAL A 618 -55.86 13.60 -18.27
N LEU A 619 -55.42 14.56 -17.44
CA LEU A 619 -54.11 15.20 -17.55
C LEU A 619 -53.31 15.01 -16.24
N PRO A 620 -51.97 14.88 -16.31
CA PRO A 620 -51.14 14.83 -15.11
C PRO A 620 -51.04 16.22 -14.44
N VAL A 621 -50.83 16.21 -13.13
CA VAL A 621 -50.54 17.40 -12.33
C VAL A 621 -49.02 17.60 -12.25
N GLN A 622 -48.54 18.79 -12.61
CA GLN A 622 -47.12 19.13 -12.49
C GLN A 622 -46.62 19.00 -11.04
N PRO A 623 -45.37 18.55 -10.80
CA PRO A 623 -44.31 18.32 -11.79
C PRO A 623 -44.37 16.96 -12.50
N GLY A 624 -45.43 16.17 -12.30
CA GLY A 624 -45.66 14.94 -13.06
C GLY A 624 -45.93 15.19 -14.54
N ALA A 625 -45.53 14.24 -15.39
CA ALA A 625 -45.62 14.35 -16.85
C ALA A 625 -45.93 13.02 -17.53
N GLY A 626 -46.10 13.05 -18.86
CA GLY A 626 -46.55 11.92 -19.67
C GLY A 626 -48.07 11.89 -19.87
N THR A 627 -48.56 10.86 -20.57
CA THR A 627 -49.97 10.76 -20.96
C THR A 627 -50.67 9.65 -20.18
N PRO A 628 -51.71 9.95 -19.38
CA PRO A 628 -52.52 8.94 -18.71
C PRO A 628 -53.20 8.00 -19.74
N GLY A 629 -53.00 6.69 -19.55
CA GLY A 629 -53.68 5.62 -20.28
C GLY A 629 -54.56 4.78 -19.36
N GLY A 630 -55.42 3.94 -19.95
CA GLY A 630 -56.42 3.13 -19.23
C GLY A 630 -57.83 3.45 -19.72
N SER A 631 -58.83 3.23 -18.87
CA SER A 631 -60.23 3.54 -19.16
C SER A 631 -60.83 4.53 -18.16
N VAL A 632 -61.80 5.31 -18.62
CA VAL A 632 -62.64 6.19 -17.80
C VAL A 632 -64.06 5.66 -17.82
N THR A 633 -64.63 5.44 -16.64
CA THR A 633 -66.05 5.12 -16.48
C THR A 633 -66.86 6.42 -16.46
N PHE A 634 -67.92 6.49 -17.26
CA PHE A 634 -68.90 7.57 -17.23
C PHE A 634 -70.09 7.14 -16.37
N LEU A 635 -70.57 8.03 -15.51
CA LEU A 635 -71.65 7.77 -14.57
C LEU A 635 -72.71 8.87 -14.66
N ASP A 636 -73.97 8.47 -14.50
CA ASP A 636 -75.11 9.37 -14.32
C ASP A 636 -75.72 9.15 -12.93
N GLY A 637 -75.80 10.21 -12.12
CA GLY A 637 -76.28 10.10 -10.74
C GLY A 637 -75.45 9.16 -9.85
N GLY A 638 -74.22 8.83 -10.25
CA GLY A 638 -73.35 7.84 -9.60
C GLY A 638 -73.50 6.41 -10.12
N VAL A 639 -74.39 6.14 -11.08
CA VAL A 639 -74.56 4.83 -11.72
C VAL A 639 -73.75 4.77 -13.02
N PRO A 640 -72.89 3.75 -13.26
CA PRO A 640 -72.16 3.60 -14.51
C PRO A 640 -73.09 3.49 -15.74
N ILE A 641 -72.91 4.36 -16.72
CA ILE A 641 -73.64 4.35 -18.01
C ILE A 641 -72.77 3.88 -19.18
N GLY A 642 -71.45 3.88 -19.03
CA GLY A 642 -70.52 3.43 -20.07
C GLY A 642 -69.06 3.62 -19.70
N MET A 643 -68.16 3.21 -20.59
CA MET A 643 -66.72 3.41 -20.46
C MET A 643 -66.12 3.89 -21.78
N GLY A 644 -65.07 4.70 -21.70
CA GLY A 644 -64.20 5.04 -22.83
C GLY A 644 -62.75 4.69 -22.52
N THR A 645 -61.99 4.26 -23.52
CA THR A 645 -60.53 4.07 -23.40
C THR A 645 -59.81 5.38 -23.68
N LEU A 646 -58.81 5.72 -22.86
CA LEU A 646 -57.98 6.89 -23.04
C LEU A 646 -57.07 6.73 -24.27
N ASN A 647 -57.28 7.58 -25.27
CA ASN A 647 -56.38 7.75 -26.41
C ASN A 647 -55.87 9.20 -26.41
N GLY A 648 -54.56 9.41 -26.36
CA GLY A 648 -53.98 10.75 -26.20
C GLY A 648 -54.39 11.47 -24.91
N GLY A 649 -54.78 10.74 -23.86
CA GLY A 649 -55.30 11.31 -22.61
C GLY A 649 -56.79 11.67 -22.65
N VAL A 650 -57.52 11.36 -23.73
CA VAL A 650 -58.96 11.60 -23.85
C VAL A 650 -59.72 10.29 -24.04
N ALA A 651 -60.76 10.07 -23.23
CA ALA A 651 -61.68 8.95 -23.36
C ALA A 651 -63.04 9.48 -23.81
N THR A 652 -63.70 8.80 -24.75
CA THR A 652 -65.03 9.18 -25.23
C THR A 652 -66.05 8.06 -25.03
N PHE A 653 -67.31 8.45 -24.80
CA PHE A 653 -68.45 7.54 -24.69
C PHE A 653 -69.71 8.21 -25.29
N THR A 654 -70.43 7.50 -26.15
CA THR A 654 -71.67 7.99 -26.76
C THR A 654 -72.89 7.29 -26.18
N ALA A 655 -73.72 8.04 -25.46
CA ALA A 655 -75.03 7.59 -24.98
C ALA A 655 -76.08 7.80 -26.10
N SER A 656 -76.75 6.74 -26.53
CA SER A 656 -77.70 6.78 -27.65
C SER A 656 -79.15 7.13 -27.27
N ALA A 657 -79.53 6.94 -26.01
CA ALA A 657 -80.86 7.25 -25.48
C ALA A 657 -80.82 7.49 -23.96
N LEU A 658 -80.34 8.67 -23.55
CA LEU A 658 -80.63 9.15 -22.19
C LEU A 658 -82.15 9.41 -22.08
N ALA A 659 -82.74 9.10 -20.92
CA ALA A 659 -84.16 9.35 -20.67
C ALA A 659 -84.47 10.86 -20.66
N PRO A 660 -85.72 11.29 -20.85
CA PRO A 660 -86.10 12.70 -20.66
C PRO A 660 -85.85 13.13 -19.21
N GLY A 661 -85.06 14.19 -19.00
CA GLY A 661 -84.72 14.62 -17.65
C GLY A 661 -83.44 15.43 -17.52
N SER A 662 -82.88 15.39 -16.31
CA SER A 662 -81.65 16.06 -15.90
C SER A 662 -80.68 15.02 -15.35
N HIS A 663 -79.51 14.90 -15.98
CA HIS A 663 -78.52 13.87 -15.74
C HIS A 663 -77.24 14.46 -15.15
N THR A 664 -76.77 13.93 -14.02
CA THR A 664 -75.56 14.44 -13.36
C THR A 664 -74.38 13.61 -13.81
N ILE A 665 -73.73 14.07 -14.88
CA ILE A 665 -72.68 13.31 -15.57
C ILE A 665 -71.34 13.51 -14.87
N THR A 666 -70.79 12.42 -14.35
CA THR A 666 -69.50 12.37 -13.68
C THR A 666 -68.64 11.26 -14.27
N THR A 667 -67.35 11.26 -13.95
CA THR A 667 -66.42 10.23 -14.39
C THR A 667 -65.56 9.69 -13.25
N SER A 668 -65.11 8.45 -13.41
CA SER A 668 -64.14 7.80 -12.54
C SER A 668 -63.00 7.23 -13.39
N PHE A 669 -61.78 7.69 -13.13
CA PHE A 669 -60.53 7.15 -13.65
C PHE A 669 -59.81 6.42 -12.50
N PRO A 670 -59.59 5.10 -12.56
CA PRO A 670 -59.01 4.34 -11.45
C PRO A 670 -57.50 4.56 -11.26
N GLY A 671 -56.82 5.27 -12.17
CA GLY A 671 -55.37 5.35 -12.22
C GLY A 671 -54.75 4.15 -12.96
N ASN A 672 -53.42 4.06 -12.92
CA ASN A 672 -52.66 2.95 -13.49
C ASN A 672 -51.32 2.78 -12.72
N GLY A 673 -50.30 2.15 -13.31
CA GLY A 673 -48.98 1.99 -12.70
C GLY A 673 -48.24 3.31 -12.41
N ASN A 674 -48.45 4.32 -13.27
CA ASN A 674 -47.70 5.58 -13.27
C ASN A 674 -48.50 6.77 -12.72
N PHE A 675 -49.82 6.71 -12.80
CA PHE A 675 -50.73 7.79 -12.43
C PHE A 675 -51.74 7.36 -11.36
N ASN A 676 -52.01 8.24 -10.41
CA ASN A 676 -53.11 8.06 -9.45
C ASN A 676 -54.47 8.24 -10.16
N GLY A 677 -55.52 7.67 -9.56
CA GLY A 677 -56.89 7.86 -10.04
C GLY A 677 -57.45 9.25 -9.73
N GLY A 678 -58.62 9.54 -10.28
CA GLY A 678 -59.35 10.79 -10.08
C GLY A 678 -60.78 10.70 -10.59
N SER A 679 -61.56 11.73 -10.28
CA SER A 679 -62.93 11.89 -10.80
C SER A 679 -63.07 13.22 -11.54
N GLY A 680 -64.00 13.25 -12.49
CA GLY A 680 -64.37 14.44 -13.24
C GLY A 680 -65.88 14.71 -13.17
N SER A 681 -66.25 15.94 -13.50
CA SER A 681 -67.65 16.38 -13.63
C SER A 681 -67.82 17.06 -14.99
N LEU A 682 -68.98 16.89 -15.61
CA LEU A 682 -69.34 17.60 -16.84
C LEU A 682 -69.38 19.10 -16.59
N THR A 683 -68.63 19.85 -17.41
CA THR A 683 -68.68 21.31 -17.46
C THR A 683 -70.12 21.75 -17.79
N GLY A 684 -70.74 22.52 -16.90
CA GLY A 684 -72.15 22.92 -17.05
C GLY A 684 -73.17 21.84 -16.69
N ASN A 685 -72.80 20.86 -15.85
CA ASN A 685 -73.73 19.89 -15.28
C ASN A 685 -74.99 20.59 -14.68
N PRO A 686 -76.20 20.02 -14.85
CA PRO A 686 -76.50 18.70 -15.45
C PRO A 686 -76.51 18.69 -16.99
N GLN A 687 -76.38 17.49 -17.58
CA GLN A 687 -76.82 17.24 -18.96
C GLN A 687 -78.35 17.22 -18.99
N LEU A 688 -78.95 18.05 -19.82
CA LEU A 688 -80.40 18.11 -20.01
C LEU A 688 -80.84 17.33 -21.24
N VAL A 689 -81.90 16.53 -21.08
CA VAL A 689 -82.58 15.83 -22.17
C VAL A 689 -84.01 16.36 -22.28
N GLU A 690 -84.23 17.16 -23.33
CA GLU A 690 -85.49 17.79 -23.69
C GLU A 690 -86.43 16.81 -24.40
N ASP A 691 -87.70 16.82 -24.02
CA ASP A 691 -88.76 16.01 -24.64
C ASP A 691 -90.13 16.69 -24.48
N PHE A 692 -91.18 16.17 -25.11
CA PHE A 692 -92.56 16.59 -24.91
C PHE A 692 -93.45 15.40 -24.56
N SER A 693 -94.58 15.65 -23.90
CA SER A 693 -95.61 14.63 -23.64
C SER A 693 -96.94 15.00 -24.30
N ILE A 694 -97.75 13.99 -24.60
CA ILE A 694 -99.08 14.14 -25.21
C ILE A 694 -100.10 13.37 -24.37
N ALA A 695 -101.12 14.08 -23.89
CA ALA A 695 -102.31 13.51 -23.28
C ALA A 695 -103.54 13.84 -24.14
N VAL A 696 -104.51 12.93 -24.19
CA VAL A 696 -105.76 13.12 -24.95
C VAL A 696 -106.95 12.78 -24.06
N THR A 697 -107.93 13.67 -24.02
CA THR A 697 -109.10 13.58 -23.13
C THR A 697 -110.39 13.87 -23.90
N PRO A 698 -111.47 13.09 -23.70
CA PRO A 698 -111.55 11.88 -22.88
C PRO A 698 -110.81 10.68 -23.51
N GLY A 699 -110.55 9.62 -22.74
CA GLY A 699 -109.94 8.39 -23.27
C GLY A 699 -110.86 7.57 -24.19
N SER A 700 -112.17 7.86 -24.16
CA SER A 700 -113.17 7.28 -25.05
C SER A 700 -114.34 8.24 -25.23
N GLU A 701 -114.87 8.31 -26.45
CA GLU A 701 -116.12 9.01 -26.78
C GLU A 701 -117.20 8.03 -27.23
N THR A 702 -118.47 8.31 -26.89
CA THR A 702 -119.60 7.46 -27.30
C THR A 702 -120.75 8.28 -27.89
N LEU A 703 -121.03 8.09 -29.18
CA LEU A 703 -121.94 8.94 -29.96
C LEU A 703 -122.78 8.13 -30.97
N PRO A 704 -123.94 8.66 -31.41
CA PRO A 704 -124.66 8.15 -32.58
C PRO A 704 -123.94 8.51 -33.90
N PRO A 705 -124.21 7.80 -35.01
CA PRO A 705 -123.72 8.17 -36.33
C PRO A 705 -124.14 9.59 -36.76
N GLY A 706 -123.26 10.29 -37.46
CA GLY A 706 -123.48 11.64 -38.00
C GLY A 706 -123.02 12.80 -37.11
N LEU A 707 -122.58 12.54 -35.87
CA LEU A 707 -121.95 13.55 -35.02
C LEU A 707 -120.40 13.44 -35.09
N PRO A 708 -119.66 14.56 -34.93
CA PRO A 708 -118.22 14.51 -34.79
C PRO A 708 -117.82 14.07 -33.37
N ALA A 709 -116.86 13.17 -33.25
CA ALA A 709 -116.17 12.93 -31.98
C ALA A 709 -115.08 14.00 -31.77
N LEU A 710 -115.00 14.55 -30.55
CA LEU A 710 -114.07 15.61 -30.19
C LEU A 710 -113.15 15.14 -29.06
N TYR A 711 -111.84 15.31 -29.25
CA TYR A 711 -110.85 15.04 -28.21
C TYR A 711 -109.91 16.24 -28.03
N LEU A 712 -109.72 16.66 -26.78
CA LEU A 712 -108.73 17.67 -26.42
C LEU A 712 -107.36 16.99 -26.30
N VAL A 713 -106.39 17.47 -27.08
CA VAL A 713 -104.98 17.09 -27.00
C VAL A 713 -104.24 18.14 -26.17
N THR A 714 -103.66 17.71 -25.06
CA THR A 714 -102.74 18.53 -24.25
C THR A 714 -101.32 18.10 -24.55
N VAL A 715 -100.49 19.05 -24.98
CA VAL A 715 -99.06 18.85 -25.25
C VAL A 715 -98.25 19.62 -24.22
N SER A 716 -97.35 18.96 -23.50
CA SER A 716 -96.57 19.57 -22.41
C SER A 716 -95.07 19.43 -22.62
N SER A 717 -94.29 20.41 -22.17
CA SER A 717 -92.82 20.39 -22.20
C SER A 717 -92.24 19.54 -21.06
N THR A 718 -91.20 18.77 -21.36
CA THR A 718 -90.35 18.04 -20.41
C THR A 718 -88.93 18.63 -20.49
N SER A 719 -88.32 18.91 -19.34
CA SER A 719 -86.97 19.50 -19.24
C SER A 719 -86.75 20.80 -20.03
N ASN A 720 -87.78 21.64 -20.15
CA ASN A 720 -87.78 22.91 -20.91
C ASN A 720 -87.68 22.77 -22.45
N PHE A 721 -88.05 21.63 -23.03
CA PHE A 721 -88.25 21.51 -24.48
C PHE A 721 -89.06 22.67 -25.04
N THR A 722 -88.53 23.30 -26.10
CA THR A 722 -89.24 24.33 -26.87
C THR A 722 -89.22 24.01 -28.37
N GLY A 723 -90.22 24.52 -29.08
CA GLY A 723 -90.33 24.40 -30.54
C GLY A 723 -91.59 23.67 -31.03
N PRO A 724 -91.71 23.47 -32.36
CA PRO A 724 -92.92 22.95 -32.99
C PRO A 724 -93.05 21.43 -32.85
N ILE A 725 -94.27 20.98 -32.59
CA ILE A 725 -94.69 19.59 -32.55
C ILE A 725 -95.84 19.44 -33.54
N ASN A 726 -95.62 18.63 -34.58
CA ASN A 726 -96.63 18.34 -35.60
C ASN A 726 -97.55 17.23 -35.11
N LEU A 727 -98.84 17.51 -35.01
CA LEU A 727 -99.86 16.59 -34.53
C LEU A 727 -100.64 15.98 -35.70
N THR A 728 -100.78 14.66 -35.65
CA THR A 728 -101.50 13.85 -36.61
C THR A 728 -102.43 12.89 -35.87
N CYS A 729 -103.45 12.38 -36.57
CA CYS A 729 -104.30 11.33 -36.04
C CYS A 729 -104.66 10.31 -37.12
N SER A 730 -104.73 9.04 -36.72
CA SER A 730 -104.95 7.91 -37.62
C SER A 730 -105.77 6.81 -36.93
N GLY A 731 -106.38 5.92 -37.72
CA GLY A 731 -107.38 4.98 -37.22
C GLY A 731 -108.78 5.59 -37.17
N GLY A 732 -109.59 5.17 -36.20
CA GLY A 732 -111.01 5.46 -36.09
C GLY A 732 -111.89 4.54 -36.95
N PRO A 733 -113.23 4.72 -36.91
CA PRO A 733 -114.16 3.88 -37.68
C PRO A 733 -113.88 3.90 -39.19
N GLN A 734 -114.14 2.79 -39.87
CA GLN A 734 -113.82 2.64 -41.30
C GLN A 734 -114.43 3.76 -42.16
N ASN A 735 -113.62 4.39 -43.01
CA ASN A 735 -113.99 5.56 -43.82
C ASN A 735 -114.52 6.77 -42.99
N SER A 736 -114.01 6.98 -41.78
CA SER A 736 -114.08 8.27 -41.07
C SER A 736 -112.94 9.19 -41.51
N LYS A 737 -113.05 10.49 -41.22
CA LYS A 737 -111.96 11.45 -41.45
C LYS A 737 -111.52 12.05 -40.13
N CYS A 738 -110.25 11.88 -39.78
CA CYS A 738 -109.65 12.53 -38.62
C CYS A 738 -108.88 13.79 -39.02
N LYS A 739 -109.01 14.86 -38.24
CA LYS A 739 -108.28 16.12 -38.42
C LYS A 739 -107.85 16.68 -37.06
N VAL A 740 -106.61 17.15 -36.94
CA VAL A 740 -106.13 17.90 -35.77
C VAL A 740 -106.12 19.40 -36.08
N VAL A 741 -106.57 20.23 -35.14
CA VAL A 741 -106.65 21.69 -35.29
C VAL A 741 -106.15 22.38 -34.01
N PRO A 742 -105.04 23.14 -34.05
CA PRO A 742 -104.07 23.23 -35.15
C PRO A 742 -103.31 21.91 -35.35
N SER A 743 -102.81 21.65 -36.56
CA SER A 743 -101.97 20.47 -36.87
C SER A 743 -100.52 20.61 -36.40
N THR A 744 -100.14 21.76 -35.85
CA THR A 744 -98.83 22.00 -35.24
C THR A 744 -99.04 22.91 -34.04
N VAL A 745 -98.47 22.56 -32.89
CA VAL A 745 -98.39 23.41 -31.69
C VAL A 745 -96.93 23.72 -31.37
N THR A 746 -96.63 24.92 -30.88
CA THR A 746 -95.27 25.32 -30.52
C THR A 746 -95.18 25.53 -29.02
N LEU A 747 -94.38 24.71 -28.34
CA LEU A 747 -94.10 24.90 -26.91
C LEU A 747 -93.14 26.08 -26.73
N THR A 748 -93.56 27.06 -25.92
CA THR A 748 -92.76 28.24 -25.53
C THR A 748 -92.77 28.42 -24.01
N SER A 749 -93.95 28.38 -23.38
CA SER A 749 -94.13 28.20 -21.95
C SER A 749 -95.51 27.59 -21.65
N GLY A 750 -95.55 26.66 -20.69
CA GLY A 750 -96.76 25.93 -20.32
C GLY A 750 -97.29 24.94 -21.37
N PRO A 751 -98.33 24.17 -21.04
CA PRO A 751 -98.96 23.22 -21.97
C PRO A 751 -99.71 23.94 -23.09
N GLN A 752 -99.68 23.36 -24.28
CA GLN A 752 -100.40 23.81 -25.47
C GLN A 752 -101.53 22.84 -25.81
N MET A 753 -102.59 23.36 -26.43
CA MET A 753 -103.82 22.61 -26.71
C MET A 753 -104.09 22.50 -28.21
N ALA A 754 -104.57 21.35 -28.65
CA ALA A 754 -105.17 21.15 -29.97
C ALA A 754 -106.44 20.30 -29.87
N LEU A 755 -107.32 20.40 -30.86
CA LEU A 755 -108.55 19.62 -30.94
C LEU A 755 -108.44 18.58 -32.06
N VAL A 756 -108.65 17.31 -31.70
CA VAL A 756 -108.86 16.23 -32.67
C VAL A 756 -110.35 16.14 -32.95
N ILE A 757 -110.72 16.24 -34.23
CA ILE A 757 -112.08 16.16 -34.74
C ILE A 757 -112.16 14.94 -35.63
N VAL A 758 -113.05 13.99 -35.31
CA VAL A 758 -113.32 12.82 -36.15
C VAL A 758 -114.74 12.88 -36.69
N ASP A 759 -114.86 13.02 -38.01
CA ASP A 759 -116.14 12.97 -38.71
C ASP A 759 -116.61 11.51 -38.84
N VAL A 760 -117.55 11.13 -37.98
CA VAL A 760 -118.20 9.81 -37.95
C VAL A 760 -119.51 9.90 -38.73
N GLY A 761 -119.40 10.00 -40.06
CA GLY A 761 -120.55 10.25 -40.95
C GLY A 761 -121.74 9.27 -40.81
N PHE A 762 -122.90 9.66 -41.34
CA PHE A 762 -124.23 9.07 -41.04
C PHE A 762 -124.45 7.56 -41.29
N SER A 763 -123.54 6.86 -41.99
CA SER A 763 -123.74 5.48 -42.47
C SER A 763 -122.90 4.41 -41.75
N LYS A 764 -122.53 4.62 -40.48
CA LYS A 764 -121.67 3.67 -39.72
C LYS A 764 -122.47 2.70 -38.86
N SER A 765 -122.02 1.45 -38.85
CA SER A 765 -122.48 0.39 -37.94
C SER A 765 -121.93 0.60 -36.53
N ALA A 766 -122.70 0.19 -35.52
CA ALA A 766 -122.28 0.21 -34.12
C ALA A 766 -121.00 -0.60 -33.87
N GLY A 767 -120.12 -0.10 -32.99
CA GLY A 767 -118.83 -0.71 -32.70
C GLY A 767 -117.84 0.25 -32.05
N THR A 768 -116.73 -0.30 -31.57
CA THR A 768 -115.60 0.48 -31.03
C THR A 768 -114.43 0.45 -32.01
N SER A 769 -113.71 1.57 -32.16
CA SER A 769 -112.51 1.66 -33.00
C SER A 769 -111.46 2.55 -32.34
N ASP A 770 -110.21 2.12 -32.40
CA ASP A 770 -109.08 2.85 -31.82
C ASP A 770 -108.64 3.99 -32.76
N LEU A 771 -108.31 5.13 -32.15
CA LEU A 771 -107.78 6.32 -32.77
C LEU A 771 -106.44 6.66 -32.12
N THR A 772 -105.37 6.64 -32.91
CA THR A 772 -104.03 7.01 -32.46
C THR A 772 -103.77 8.48 -32.78
N VAL A 773 -103.48 9.28 -31.76
CA VAL A 773 -102.99 10.65 -31.91
C VAL A 773 -101.47 10.61 -31.73
N THR A 774 -100.73 11.16 -32.71
CA THR A 774 -99.27 11.11 -32.76
C THR A 774 -98.73 12.51 -32.95
N GLY A 775 -97.78 12.92 -32.10
CA GLY A 775 -97.01 14.15 -32.28
C GLY A 775 -95.54 13.90 -32.56
N THR A 776 -94.95 14.68 -33.45
CA THR A 776 -93.56 14.56 -33.89
C THR A 776 -92.82 15.89 -33.84
N SER A 777 -91.56 15.87 -33.37
CA SER A 777 -90.63 17.01 -33.48
C SER A 777 -89.20 16.52 -33.74
N GLY A 778 -88.73 16.67 -34.99
CA GLY A 778 -87.48 16.05 -35.43
C GLY A 778 -87.60 14.53 -35.41
N ALA A 779 -86.67 13.85 -34.73
CA ALA A 779 -86.69 12.40 -34.55
C ALA A 779 -87.60 11.94 -33.38
N THR A 780 -88.01 12.85 -32.50
CA THR A 780 -88.80 12.56 -31.30
C THR A 780 -90.27 12.40 -31.66
N THR A 781 -90.87 11.26 -31.31
CA THR A 781 -92.26 10.90 -31.63
C THR A 781 -92.94 10.31 -30.41
N HIS A 782 -94.12 10.82 -30.07
CA HIS A 782 -94.99 10.28 -29.02
C HIS A 782 -96.39 10.04 -29.57
N SER A 783 -97.01 8.93 -29.15
CA SER A 783 -98.36 8.53 -29.59
C SER A 783 -99.19 8.13 -28.37
N THR A 784 -100.48 8.43 -28.41
CA THR A 784 -101.46 7.96 -27.45
C THR A 784 -102.74 7.52 -28.15
N ALA A 785 -103.41 6.49 -27.62
CA ALA A 785 -104.59 5.88 -28.21
C ALA A 785 -105.84 6.21 -27.40
N VAL A 786 -106.92 6.59 -28.10
CA VAL A 786 -108.26 6.79 -27.55
C VAL A 786 -109.28 6.02 -28.37
N SER A 787 -110.46 5.72 -27.83
CA SER A 787 -111.43 4.83 -28.49
C SER A 787 -112.77 5.50 -28.80
N ILE A 788 -113.19 5.45 -30.07
CA ILE A 788 -114.50 5.94 -30.51
C ILE A 788 -115.49 4.78 -30.48
N LYS A 789 -116.61 4.95 -29.78
CA LYS A 789 -117.72 3.99 -29.77
C LYS A 789 -118.96 4.57 -30.46
N VAL A 790 -119.32 3.98 -31.60
CA VAL A 790 -120.56 4.30 -32.32
C VAL A 790 -121.69 3.43 -31.73
N LYS A 791 -122.81 4.06 -31.37
CA LYS A 791 -124.02 3.38 -30.86
C LYS A 791 -124.89 2.82 -31.98
#